data_AF-A0A7V9D712-F1
#
_entry.id   AF-A0A7V9D712-F1
#
_cell.length_a   1.000
_cell.length_b   1.000
_cell.length_c   1.000
_cell.angle_alpha   90.00
_cell.angle_beta   90.00
_cell.angle_gamma   90.00
#
_symmetry.space_group_name_H-M   'P 1'
#
loop_
_entity.id
_entity.type
_entity.pdbx_description
1 polymer ?
#
loop_
_entity_poly.entity_id
_entity_poly.type
_entity_poly.pdbx_seq_one_letter_code
_entity_poly.pdbx_strand_id
1 'polypeptide(L)'
;MESSFTILRLRGIPIGAHWSWLLVAGLVVWSLSQSLFPASYPSLSETTYLAMGVVAGLLFFAAILAHELGHAFAALREGMEIDGITLWLFGGVARFRGMFASPGAEFRIAIAGPLVSVAIAVVFFLLGSIEGSSDAARAAEGVADYLARINAILVGFNLVPALPLDGGRVLRSWLWKRQGNFSAATVSAARAGKAFGVVLAVLGLLDFFTGGGGGGGLWLLFLGWFLVQAAQAEASGALVRQSLRGRLVRELMTTTVETVPPQLTVATFLEHIGARRFSTYPVVRGDEPVGLVSMRGAGQVPGAERGRRRIEDVMQPLSELVILSPEDEIVVALDSLQDESKRALVIEDGRLAGLLSLSDVARVLEGEPKQTLQPAPSRRGGGLVWAVVAVAMLIAAGAIYRPPLVVFEPGTTLDVSEDITITGVPSERPEGSYLLTSVRLAQPNVLGLAWAAASGREVAPLSQLLPEGTDPGDYFRQQRQIFDQSRLAAAAAAARSAGLEVAISGTGVIVEQLVPQSPAAEVLQESDVIVAIDDRPVRLDTDLQQAIRARPAGASFELRIERGELTRSIQVRSARLPGGAETITGIGILISTRDFDVELPFEIEFAERRIGGPSAGLAYALAIADMLEPGDFTEGREVGATGTIDLDGAVGSVGGLPAKAEALERAGADLFLVPESEVTGMDETSLQIRGVSNLDQAVESLTT
;
A
#
# COMPACT_ATOMS: atom_id res chain seq x y z
N MET A 1 -19.28 -24.92 -7.86
CA MET A 1 -19.17 -24.35 -9.22
C MET A 1 -18.72 -25.45 -10.17
N GLU A 2 -19.37 -25.57 -11.31
CA GLU A 2 -19.04 -26.59 -12.32
C GLU A 2 -17.92 -26.10 -13.26
N SER A 3 -17.11 -27.04 -13.74
CA SER A 3 -16.09 -26.76 -14.75
C SER A 3 -16.75 -26.44 -16.09
N SER A 4 -16.37 -25.33 -16.73
CA SER A 4 -16.84 -25.01 -18.08
C SER A 4 -16.22 -25.95 -19.13
N PHE A 5 -15.01 -26.44 -18.87
CA PHE A 5 -14.33 -27.42 -19.72
C PHE A 5 -13.35 -28.28 -18.88
N THR A 6 -13.12 -29.51 -19.33
CA THR A 6 -12.12 -30.41 -18.72
C THR A 6 -10.76 -30.16 -19.37
N ILE A 7 -9.72 -29.97 -18.56
CA ILE A 7 -8.34 -29.81 -19.02
C ILE A 7 -7.70 -31.19 -19.19
N LEU A 8 -7.69 -32.00 -18.12
CA LEU A 8 -7.07 -33.34 -18.11
C LEU A 8 -7.65 -34.22 -16.99
N ARG A 9 -7.34 -35.52 -17.01
CA ARG A 9 -7.63 -36.46 -15.91
C ARG A 9 -6.32 -36.99 -15.32
N LEU A 10 -6.14 -36.85 -14.00
CA LEU A 10 -4.95 -37.31 -13.29
C LEU A 10 -5.35 -38.34 -12.22
N ARG A 11 -4.88 -39.59 -12.34
CA ARG A 11 -5.25 -40.71 -11.44
C ARG A 11 -6.76 -40.86 -11.20
N GLY A 12 -7.57 -40.62 -12.23
CA GLY A 12 -9.03 -40.69 -12.14
C GLY A 12 -9.72 -39.41 -11.69
N ILE A 13 -8.99 -38.39 -11.22
CA ILE A 13 -9.55 -37.09 -10.82
C ILE A 13 -9.70 -36.21 -12.06
N PRO A 14 -10.91 -35.76 -12.43
CA PRO A 14 -11.09 -34.79 -13.50
C PRO A 14 -10.63 -33.40 -13.04
N ILE A 15 -9.72 -32.79 -13.81
CA ILE A 15 -9.24 -31.42 -13.61
C ILE A 15 -9.87 -30.56 -14.69
N GLY A 16 -10.69 -29.59 -14.28
CA GLY A 16 -11.37 -28.66 -15.16
C GLY A 16 -11.04 -27.20 -14.84
N ALA A 17 -11.50 -26.30 -15.71
CA ALA A 17 -11.46 -24.87 -15.46
C ALA A 17 -12.81 -24.22 -15.78
N HIS A 18 -13.13 -23.20 -15.01
CA HIS A 18 -14.24 -22.29 -15.28
C HIS A 18 -13.76 -21.17 -16.23
N TRP A 19 -14.64 -20.63 -17.08
CA TRP A 19 -14.26 -19.59 -18.07
C TRP A 19 -13.56 -18.37 -17.44
N SER A 20 -13.90 -18.02 -16.20
CA SER A 20 -13.29 -16.90 -15.47
C SER A 20 -11.79 -17.09 -15.22
N TRP A 21 -11.28 -18.32 -15.28
CA TRP A 21 -9.86 -18.62 -15.18
C TRP A 21 -9.05 -17.98 -16.32
N LEU A 22 -9.57 -17.98 -17.56
CA LEU A 22 -8.89 -17.38 -18.72
C LEU A 22 -8.70 -15.87 -18.55
N LEU A 23 -9.70 -15.20 -17.96
CA LEU A 23 -9.65 -13.77 -17.70
C LEU A 23 -8.55 -13.42 -16.69
N VAL A 24 -8.45 -14.17 -15.59
CA VAL A 24 -7.38 -13.98 -14.59
C VAL A 24 -6.02 -14.32 -15.17
N ALA A 25 -5.92 -15.39 -15.96
CA ALA A 25 -4.67 -15.77 -16.57
C ALA A 25 -4.14 -14.63 -17.47
N GLY A 26 -5.01 -14.04 -18.29
CA GLY A 26 -4.67 -12.85 -19.08
C GLY A 26 -4.23 -11.67 -18.22
N LEU A 27 -4.98 -11.37 -17.15
CA LEU A 27 -4.67 -10.25 -16.24
C LEU A 27 -3.33 -10.43 -15.50
N VAL A 28 -3.03 -11.65 -15.03
CA VAL A 28 -1.76 -11.98 -14.39
C VAL A 28 -0.61 -11.82 -15.37
N VAL A 29 -0.70 -12.41 -16.57
CA VAL A 29 0.35 -12.28 -17.60
C VAL A 29 0.56 -10.81 -17.98
N TRP A 30 -0.51 -10.04 -18.14
CA TRP A 30 -0.45 -8.61 -18.43
C TRP A 30 0.22 -7.82 -17.30
N SER A 31 -0.21 -8.03 -16.05
CA SER A 31 0.35 -7.33 -14.88
C SER A 31 1.85 -7.65 -14.66
N LEU A 32 2.24 -8.91 -14.84
CA LEU A 32 3.64 -9.32 -14.70
C LEU A 32 4.52 -8.73 -15.81
N SER A 33 4.06 -8.78 -17.06
CA SER A 33 4.83 -8.31 -18.21
C SER A 33 4.90 -6.78 -18.32
N GLN A 34 3.85 -6.05 -17.96
CA GLN A 34 3.77 -4.59 -18.13
C GLN A 34 4.19 -3.81 -16.88
N SER A 35 4.28 -4.44 -15.71
CA SER A 35 4.52 -3.72 -14.46
C SER A 35 5.60 -4.38 -13.60
N LEU A 36 5.40 -5.63 -13.17
CA LEU A 36 6.29 -6.23 -12.16
C LEU A 36 7.71 -6.47 -12.71
N PHE A 37 7.83 -7.15 -13.85
CA PHE A 37 9.15 -7.51 -14.41
C PHE A 37 9.94 -6.30 -14.92
N PRO A 38 9.35 -5.35 -15.66
CA PRO A 38 10.07 -4.14 -16.07
C PRO A 38 10.61 -3.31 -14.90
N ALA A 39 9.87 -3.26 -13.78
CA ALA A 39 10.30 -2.53 -12.59
C ALA A 39 11.40 -3.26 -11.81
N SER A 40 11.37 -4.59 -11.76
CA SER A 40 12.30 -5.39 -10.94
C SER A 40 13.58 -5.80 -11.70
N TYR A 41 13.45 -6.01 -13.02
CA TYR A 41 14.53 -6.45 -13.92
C TYR A 41 14.62 -5.49 -15.10
N PRO A 42 15.08 -4.24 -14.88
CA PRO A 42 15.17 -3.25 -15.95
C PRO A 42 16.18 -3.70 -17.02
N SER A 43 16.07 -3.10 -18.20
CA SER A 43 16.94 -3.30 -19.38
C SER A 43 16.70 -4.57 -20.22
N LEU A 44 15.63 -5.34 -19.99
CA LEU A 44 15.23 -6.43 -20.90
C LEU A 44 14.25 -5.94 -21.98
N SER A 45 14.11 -6.71 -23.07
CA SER A 45 13.18 -6.38 -24.15
C SER A 45 11.71 -6.62 -23.77
N GLU A 46 10.77 -5.90 -24.40
CA GLU A 46 9.33 -6.11 -24.22
C GLU A 46 8.89 -7.56 -24.51
N THR A 47 9.49 -8.18 -25.52
CA THR A 47 9.25 -9.59 -25.87
C THR A 47 9.71 -10.54 -24.77
N THR A 48 10.81 -10.20 -24.08
CA THR A 48 11.31 -10.98 -22.95
C THR A 48 10.38 -10.85 -21.76
N TYR A 49 9.91 -9.65 -21.42
CA TYR A 49 8.92 -9.47 -20.35
C TYR A 49 7.60 -10.20 -20.63
N LEU A 50 7.13 -10.19 -21.88
CA LEU A 50 5.95 -10.97 -22.26
C LEU A 50 6.19 -12.47 -22.08
N ALA A 51 7.34 -12.99 -22.53
CA ALA A 51 7.69 -14.39 -22.35
C ALA A 51 7.79 -14.77 -20.86
N MET A 52 8.45 -13.94 -20.05
CA MET A 52 8.50 -14.11 -18.59
C MET A 52 7.10 -14.12 -17.99
N GLY A 53 6.24 -13.19 -18.38
CA GLY A 53 4.84 -13.11 -17.91
C GLY A 53 4.05 -14.37 -18.23
N VAL A 54 4.15 -14.89 -19.46
CA VAL A 54 3.48 -16.13 -19.88
C VAL A 54 4.00 -17.33 -19.10
N VAL A 55 5.33 -17.50 -19.01
CA VAL A 55 5.94 -18.63 -18.30
C VAL A 55 5.60 -18.58 -16.81
N ALA A 56 5.78 -17.43 -16.16
CA ALA A 56 5.44 -17.22 -14.76
C ALA A 56 3.94 -17.46 -14.49
N GLY A 57 3.06 -16.98 -15.36
CA GLY A 57 1.62 -17.20 -15.26
C GLY A 57 1.24 -18.68 -15.35
N LEU A 58 1.78 -19.41 -16.32
CA LEU A 58 1.56 -20.85 -16.48
C LEU A 58 2.06 -21.64 -15.25
N LEU A 59 3.27 -21.33 -14.78
CA LEU A 59 3.85 -21.98 -13.61
C LEU A 59 3.10 -21.62 -12.31
N PHE A 60 2.58 -20.40 -12.20
CA PHE A 60 1.75 -19.98 -11.08
C PHE A 60 0.46 -20.81 -11.00
N PHE A 61 -0.27 -21.00 -12.10
CA PHE A 61 -1.44 -21.88 -12.09
C PHE A 61 -1.10 -23.36 -11.89
N ALA A 62 0.04 -23.81 -12.42
CA ALA A 62 0.54 -25.15 -12.13
C ALA A 62 0.85 -25.34 -10.64
N ALA A 63 1.38 -24.32 -9.97
CA ALA A 63 1.61 -24.33 -8.52
C ALA A 63 0.30 -24.35 -7.72
N ILE A 64 -0.72 -23.57 -8.12
CA ILE A 64 -2.06 -23.65 -7.53
C ILE A 64 -2.64 -25.06 -7.72
N LEU A 65 -2.55 -25.63 -8.91
CA LEU A 65 -3.03 -26.99 -9.16
C LEU A 65 -2.28 -28.02 -8.31
N ALA A 66 -0.95 -27.88 -8.18
CA ALA A 66 -0.14 -28.75 -7.34
C ALA A 66 -0.54 -28.65 -5.85
N HIS A 67 -0.85 -27.45 -5.37
CA HIS A 67 -1.41 -27.22 -4.03
C HIS A 67 -2.73 -28.00 -3.82
N GLU A 68 -3.69 -27.86 -4.74
CA GLU A 68 -4.95 -28.60 -4.69
C GLU A 68 -4.76 -30.11 -4.78
N LEU A 69 -3.83 -30.57 -5.62
CA LEU A 69 -3.45 -31.98 -5.70
C LEU A 69 -2.86 -32.50 -4.39
N GLY A 70 -2.16 -31.66 -3.62
CA GLY A 70 -1.71 -31.97 -2.27
C GLY A 70 -2.88 -32.35 -1.36
N HIS A 71 -3.94 -31.52 -1.34
CA HIS A 71 -5.16 -31.84 -0.60
C HIS A 71 -5.84 -33.11 -1.13
N ALA A 72 -5.96 -33.24 -2.45
CA ALA A 72 -6.61 -34.37 -3.08
C ALA A 72 -5.91 -35.70 -2.76
N PHE A 73 -4.58 -35.76 -2.87
CA PHE A 73 -3.83 -36.97 -2.54
C PHE A 73 -3.86 -37.31 -1.05
N ALA A 74 -3.88 -36.30 -0.17
CA ALA A 74 -4.10 -36.54 1.25
C ALA A 74 -5.51 -37.08 1.51
N ALA A 75 -6.53 -36.55 0.84
CA ALA A 75 -7.92 -37.01 0.96
C ALA A 75 -8.11 -38.46 0.49
N LEU A 76 -7.50 -38.85 -0.64
CA LEU A 76 -7.52 -40.23 -1.12
C LEU A 76 -6.87 -41.20 -0.12
N ARG A 77 -5.81 -40.77 0.57
CA ARG A 77 -5.16 -41.58 1.62
C ARG A 77 -6.03 -41.76 2.86
N GLU A 78 -6.93 -40.81 3.15
CA GLU A 78 -7.93 -40.92 4.20
C GLU A 78 -9.19 -41.68 3.74
N GLY A 79 -9.20 -42.23 2.52
CA GLY A 79 -10.31 -43.01 1.98
C GLY A 79 -11.50 -42.18 1.48
N MET A 80 -11.31 -40.87 1.23
CA MET A 80 -12.37 -40.02 0.68
C MET A 80 -12.42 -40.08 -0.84
N GLU A 81 -13.63 -39.96 -1.40
CA GLU A 81 -13.85 -39.82 -2.84
C GLU A 81 -13.73 -38.37 -3.30
N ILE A 82 -13.21 -38.17 -4.51
CA ILE A 82 -12.96 -36.85 -5.10
C ILE A 82 -13.70 -36.74 -6.42
N ASP A 83 -14.64 -35.79 -6.51
CA ASP A 83 -15.45 -35.58 -7.70
C ASP A 83 -14.67 -34.84 -8.80
N GLY A 84 -13.69 -34.03 -8.42
CA GLY A 84 -12.83 -33.30 -9.34
C GLY A 84 -12.19 -32.06 -8.73
N ILE A 85 -11.30 -31.44 -9.51
CA ILE A 85 -10.66 -30.16 -9.18
C ILE A 85 -11.06 -29.15 -10.25
N THR A 86 -11.58 -27.99 -9.84
CA THR A 86 -11.94 -26.90 -10.76
C THR A 86 -11.10 -25.66 -10.47
N LEU A 87 -10.37 -25.18 -11.49
CA LEU A 87 -9.67 -23.90 -11.45
C LEU A 87 -10.62 -22.74 -11.80
N TRP A 88 -10.52 -21.63 -11.08
CA TRP A 88 -11.36 -20.45 -11.24
C TRP A 88 -10.65 -19.16 -10.78
N LEU A 89 -11.38 -18.03 -10.80
CA LEU A 89 -10.88 -16.68 -10.50
C LEU A 89 -10.06 -16.59 -9.19
N PHE A 90 -10.41 -17.38 -8.17
CA PHE A 90 -9.80 -17.32 -6.84
C PHE A 90 -8.91 -18.53 -6.48
N GLY A 91 -8.49 -19.32 -7.48
CA GLY A 91 -7.58 -20.44 -7.27
C GLY A 91 -8.10 -21.76 -7.83
N GLY A 92 -7.93 -22.84 -7.09
CA GLY A 92 -8.54 -24.14 -7.37
C GLY A 92 -9.44 -24.58 -6.23
N VAL A 93 -10.43 -25.42 -6.52
CA VAL A 93 -11.26 -26.04 -5.48
C VAL A 93 -11.36 -27.52 -5.76
N ALA A 94 -10.81 -28.33 -4.86
CA ALA A 94 -11.07 -29.77 -4.81
C ALA A 94 -12.46 -30.04 -4.21
N ARG A 95 -13.30 -30.80 -4.93
CA ARG A 95 -14.61 -31.26 -4.45
C ARG A 95 -14.49 -32.66 -3.86
N PHE A 96 -14.94 -32.81 -2.62
CA PHE A 96 -14.93 -34.07 -1.88
C PHE A 96 -16.36 -34.57 -1.68
N ARG A 97 -16.55 -35.89 -1.77
CA ARG A 97 -17.79 -36.56 -1.42
C ARG A 97 -17.78 -37.00 0.04
N GLY A 98 -18.89 -36.75 0.75
CA GLY A 98 -19.05 -37.16 2.15
C GLY A 98 -18.40 -36.24 3.18
N MET A 99 -18.31 -36.72 4.42
CA MET A 99 -17.75 -35.99 5.57
C MET A 99 -16.35 -36.51 5.95
N PHE A 100 -15.55 -35.65 6.59
CA PHE A 100 -14.26 -36.07 7.15
C PHE A 100 -14.44 -37.13 8.23
N ALA A 101 -13.61 -38.19 8.19
CA ALA A 101 -13.69 -39.30 9.14
C ALA A 101 -13.35 -38.92 10.58
N SER A 102 -12.43 -37.95 10.77
CA SER A 102 -12.01 -37.49 12.11
C SER A 102 -11.37 -36.11 12.05
N PRO A 103 -11.25 -35.40 13.20
CA PRO A 103 -10.50 -34.14 13.27
C PRO A 103 -9.05 -34.28 12.77
N GLY A 104 -8.41 -35.43 13.04
CA GLY A 104 -7.05 -35.69 12.59
C GLY A 104 -6.94 -35.86 11.07
N ALA A 105 -7.93 -36.49 10.44
CA ALA A 105 -8.01 -36.61 8.99
C ALA A 105 -8.13 -35.24 8.33
N GLU A 106 -9.04 -34.39 8.83
CA GLU A 106 -9.20 -33.02 8.32
C GLU A 106 -7.90 -32.21 8.46
N PHE A 107 -7.21 -32.28 9.59
CA PHE A 107 -5.94 -31.59 9.81
C PHE A 107 -4.88 -31.99 8.77
N ARG A 108 -4.68 -33.30 8.55
CA ARG A 108 -3.69 -33.81 7.60
C ARG A 108 -4.01 -33.40 6.17
N ILE A 109 -5.29 -33.41 5.79
CA ILE A 109 -5.72 -32.95 4.48
C ILE A 109 -5.48 -31.44 4.35
N ALA A 110 -5.88 -30.64 5.34
CA ALA A 110 -5.76 -29.18 5.29
C ALA A 110 -4.31 -28.69 5.24
N ILE A 111 -3.36 -29.37 5.87
CA ILE A 111 -1.95 -28.95 5.83
C ILE A 111 -1.20 -29.44 4.57
N ALA A 112 -1.76 -30.42 3.84
CA ALA A 112 -1.08 -31.03 2.70
C ALA A 112 -0.82 -30.05 1.54
N GLY A 113 -1.80 -29.22 1.18
CA GLY A 113 -1.63 -28.17 0.16
C GLY A 113 -0.56 -27.15 0.54
N PRO A 114 -0.64 -26.51 1.73
CA PRO A 114 0.40 -25.60 2.20
C PRO A 114 1.82 -26.20 2.18
N LEU A 115 1.99 -27.48 2.55
CA LEU A 115 3.29 -28.15 2.48
C LEU A 115 3.82 -28.28 1.03
N VAL A 116 2.94 -28.54 0.07
CA VAL A 116 3.31 -28.53 -1.36
C VAL A 116 3.75 -27.13 -1.79
N SER A 117 3.01 -26.09 -1.42
CA SER A 117 3.40 -24.71 -1.74
C SER A 117 4.71 -24.28 -1.09
N VAL A 118 4.99 -24.72 0.15
CA VAL A 118 6.30 -24.50 0.79
C VAL A 118 7.41 -25.17 -0.02
N ALA A 119 7.23 -26.43 -0.43
CA ALA A 119 8.23 -27.13 -1.23
C ALA A 119 8.49 -26.41 -2.57
N ILE A 120 7.44 -25.94 -3.24
CA ILE A 120 7.54 -25.15 -4.47
C ILE A 120 8.28 -23.83 -4.22
N ALA A 121 7.94 -23.10 -3.16
CA ALA A 121 8.60 -21.85 -2.80
C ALA A 121 10.10 -22.05 -2.56
N VAL A 122 10.48 -23.09 -1.82
CA VAL A 122 11.89 -23.42 -1.55
C VAL A 122 12.64 -23.79 -2.82
N VAL A 123 12.05 -24.62 -3.69
CA VAL A 123 12.68 -24.99 -4.97
C VAL A 123 12.93 -23.76 -5.84
N PHE A 124 11.94 -22.89 -6.00
CA PHE A 124 12.10 -21.69 -6.82
C PHE A 124 13.01 -20.65 -6.18
N PHE A 125 13.06 -20.57 -4.84
CA PHE A 125 14.02 -19.73 -4.13
C PHE A 125 15.46 -20.18 -4.41
N LEU A 126 15.73 -21.48 -4.36
CA LEU A 126 17.04 -22.04 -4.68
C LEU A 126 17.42 -21.82 -6.15
N LEU A 127 16.46 -21.97 -7.07
CA LEU A 127 16.69 -21.71 -8.50
C LEU A 127 16.95 -20.22 -8.78
N GLY A 128 16.23 -19.32 -8.10
CA GLY A 128 16.43 -17.87 -8.21
C GLY A 128 17.72 -17.38 -7.55
N SER A 129 18.36 -18.19 -6.71
CA SER A 129 19.66 -17.87 -6.10
C SER A 129 20.85 -18.17 -7.03
N ILE A 130 20.61 -18.74 -8.22
CA ILE A 130 21.65 -19.04 -9.20
C ILE A 130 21.86 -17.78 -10.06
N GLU A 131 22.90 -17.02 -9.73
CA GLU A 131 23.26 -15.81 -10.47
C GLU A 131 23.80 -16.14 -11.88
N GLY A 132 23.36 -15.38 -12.87
CA GLY A 132 23.88 -15.47 -14.23
C GLY A 132 23.81 -14.13 -14.95
N SER A 133 24.81 -13.84 -15.79
CA SER A 133 24.99 -12.53 -16.42
C SER A 133 24.28 -12.37 -17.77
N SER A 134 23.67 -13.43 -18.32
CA SER A 134 22.94 -13.34 -19.59
C SER A 134 21.50 -12.86 -19.38
N ASP A 135 20.92 -12.21 -20.40
CA ASP A 135 19.51 -11.78 -20.35
C ASP A 135 18.56 -12.97 -20.11
N ALA A 136 18.89 -14.14 -20.64
CA ALA A 136 18.12 -15.37 -20.40
C ALA A 136 18.23 -15.85 -18.94
N ALA A 137 19.41 -15.71 -18.32
CA ALA A 137 19.60 -16.04 -16.91
C ALA A 137 18.83 -15.06 -16.01
N ARG A 138 18.94 -13.75 -16.27
CA ARG A 138 18.16 -12.71 -15.56
C ARG A 138 16.65 -12.90 -15.71
N ALA A 139 16.20 -13.30 -16.90
CA ALA A 139 14.78 -13.61 -17.13
C ALA A 139 14.32 -14.84 -16.33
N ALA A 140 15.13 -15.90 -16.30
CA ALA A 140 14.83 -17.12 -15.53
C ALA A 140 14.85 -16.85 -14.01
N GLU A 141 15.81 -16.06 -13.55
CA GLU A 141 15.92 -15.56 -12.17
C GLU A 141 14.64 -14.84 -11.77
N GLY A 142 14.20 -13.84 -12.56
CA GLY A 142 12.98 -13.09 -12.27
C GLY A 142 11.71 -13.94 -12.20
N VAL A 143 11.58 -14.93 -13.08
CA VAL A 143 10.45 -15.88 -13.04
C VAL A 143 10.52 -16.75 -11.78
N ALA A 144 11.70 -17.30 -11.45
CA ALA A 144 11.89 -18.13 -10.27
C ALA A 144 11.62 -17.34 -8.98
N ASP A 145 12.15 -16.13 -8.88
CA ASP A 145 12.02 -15.22 -7.76
C ASP A 145 10.54 -14.79 -7.54
N TYR A 146 9.81 -14.50 -8.62
CA TYR A 146 8.35 -14.31 -8.54
C TYR A 146 7.63 -15.55 -8.00
N LEU A 147 7.93 -16.75 -8.52
CA LEU A 147 7.29 -17.99 -8.11
C LEU A 147 7.59 -18.37 -6.66
N ALA A 148 8.81 -18.09 -6.19
CA ALA A 148 9.19 -18.27 -4.80
C ALA A 148 8.35 -17.38 -3.88
N ARG A 149 8.32 -16.07 -4.16
CA ARG A 149 7.59 -15.09 -3.36
C ARG A 149 6.09 -15.32 -3.38
N ILE A 150 5.49 -15.56 -4.55
CA ILE A 150 4.03 -15.74 -4.64
C ILE A 150 3.58 -17.02 -3.92
N ASN A 151 4.36 -18.10 -3.94
CA ASN A 151 4.04 -19.31 -3.18
C ASN A 151 4.23 -19.09 -1.67
N ALA A 152 5.25 -18.33 -1.25
CA ALA A 152 5.39 -17.95 0.16
C ALA A 152 4.21 -17.09 0.65
N ILE A 153 3.75 -16.14 -0.17
CA ILE A 153 2.54 -15.34 0.11
C ILE A 153 1.31 -16.24 0.17
N LEU A 154 1.16 -17.18 -0.77
CA LEU A 154 0.05 -18.15 -0.78
C LEU A 154 0.03 -18.99 0.50
N VAL A 155 1.19 -19.46 0.98
CA VAL A 155 1.30 -20.18 2.26
C VAL A 155 0.90 -19.29 3.42
N GLY A 156 1.44 -18.07 3.50
CA GLY A 156 1.12 -17.14 4.59
C GLY A 156 -0.37 -16.82 4.64
N PHE A 157 -0.99 -16.57 3.48
CA PHE A 157 -2.41 -16.30 3.37
C PHE A 157 -3.26 -17.54 3.67
N ASN A 158 -2.95 -18.71 3.10
CA ASN A 158 -3.75 -19.91 3.32
C ASN A 158 -3.62 -20.46 4.74
N LEU A 159 -2.54 -20.19 5.47
CA LEU A 159 -2.39 -20.62 6.87
C LEU A 159 -3.09 -19.70 7.89
N VAL A 160 -3.69 -18.59 7.45
CA VAL A 160 -4.49 -17.73 8.35
C VAL A 160 -5.64 -18.58 8.95
N PRO A 161 -5.86 -18.53 10.27
CA PRO A 161 -6.87 -19.35 10.96
C PRO A 161 -8.30 -18.83 10.74
N ALA A 162 -8.75 -18.80 9.49
CA ALA A 162 -9.96 -18.15 9.01
C ALA A 162 -10.57 -18.97 7.87
N LEU A 163 -11.79 -19.51 8.03
CA LEU A 163 -12.47 -20.18 6.90
C LEU A 163 -12.82 -19.14 5.81
N PRO A 164 -12.78 -19.51 4.52
CA PRO A 164 -12.59 -20.86 3.94
C PRO A 164 -11.13 -21.29 3.72
N LEU A 165 -10.15 -20.55 4.22
CA LEU A 165 -8.72 -20.83 4.01
C LEU A 165 -8.31 -22.14 4.71
N ASP A 166 -7.19 -22.73 4.31
CA ASP A 166 -6.70 -23.99 4.88
C ASP A 166 -6.42 -23.91 6.37
N GLY A 167 -5.86 -22.79 6.83
CA GLY A 167 -5.67 -22.48 8.24
C GLY A 167 -6.99 -22.39 8.99
N GLY A 168 -8.07 -21.97 8.32
CA GLY A 168 -9.44 -22.06 8.82
C GLY A 168 -9.90 -23.50 9.03
N ARG A 169 -9.57 -24.41 8.11
CA ARG A 169 -9.84 -25.85 8.23
C ARG A 169 -8.97 -26.50 9.32
N VAL A 170 -7.72 -26.09 9.45
CA VAL A 170 -6.83 -26.47 10.57
C VAL A 170 -7.42 -26.01 11.90
N LEU A 171 -7.84 -24.74 12.02
CA LEU A 171 -8.52 -24.22 13.20
C LEU A 171 -9.81 -25.01 13.49
N ARG A 172 -10.62 -25.26 12.47
CA ARG A 172 -11.86 -26.06 12.59
C ARG A 172 -11.56 -27.46 13.13
N SER A 173 -10.54 -28.14 12.61
CA SER A 173 -10.16 -29.47 13.07
C SER A 173 -9.79 -29.48 14.56
N TRP A 174 -9.05 -28.47 15.03
CA TRP A 174 -8.71 -28.31 16.45
C TRP A 174 -9.96 -28.00 17.30
N LEU A 175 -10.81 -27.09 16.83
CA LEU A 175 -12.07 -26.76 17.49
C LEU A 175 -13.01 -27.96 17.54
N TRP A 176 -13.05 -28.78 16.50
CA TRP A 176 -13.87 -30.00 16.45
C TRP A 176 -13.39 -31.02 17.48
N LYS A 177 -12.06 -31.24 17.57
CA LYS A 177 -11.47 -32.09 18.62
C LYS A 177 -11.83 -31.61 20.03
N ARG A 178 -11.88 -30.29 20.24
CA ARG A 178 -12.19 -29.68 21.55
C ARG A 178 -13.68 -29.66 21.88
N GLN A 179 -14.54 -29.36 20.90
CA GLN A 179 -15.98 -29.17 21.09
C GLN A 179 -16.77 -30.47 20.94
N GLY A 180 -16.21 -31.49 20.28
CA GLY A 180 -16.89 -32.74 19.97
C GLY A 180 -17.98 -32.63 18.90
N ASN A 181 -18.18 -31.45 18.32
CA ASN A 181 -19.24 -31.18 17.34
C ASN A 181 -18.67 -30.44 16.11
N PHE A 182 -18.76 -31.08 14.93
CA PHE A 182 -18.25 -30.56 13.68
C PHE A 182 -18.94 -29.25 13.26
N SER A 183 -20.27 -29.19 13.33
CA SER A 183 -21.03 -28.01 12.92
C SER A 183 -20.74 -26.79 13.82
N ALA A 184 -20.63 -27.01 15.14
CA ALA A 184 -20.26 -25.94 16.08
C ALA A 184 -18.83 -25.41 15.82
N ALA A 185 -17.90 -26.31 15.48
CA ALA A 185 -16.54 -25.96 15.08
C ALA A 185 -16.51 -25.15 13.77
N THR A 186 -17.29 -25.56 12.75
CA THR A 186 -17.43 -24.81 11.49
C THR A 186 -17.96 -23.41 11.72
N VAL A 187 -19.03 -23.25 12.51
CA VAL A 187 -19.59 -21.92 12.82
C VAL A 187 -18.55 -21.04 13.53
N SER A 188 -17.77 -21.61 14.45
CA SER A 188 -16.74 -20.88 15.18
C SER A 188 -15.58 -20.45 14.28
N ALA A 189 -15.06 -21.35 13.44
CA ALA A 189 -13.99 -21.03 12.49
C ALA A 189 -14.47 -20.06 11.39
N ALA A 190 -15.73 -20.13 10.98
CA ALA A 190 -16.35 -19.18 10.05
C ALA A 190 -16.49 -17.78 10.65
N ARG A 191 -16.68 -17.64 11.97
CA ARG A 191 -16.65 -16.31 12.62
C ARG A 191 -15.27 -15.67 12.52
N ALA A 192 -14.20 -16.44 12.70
CA ALA A 192 -12.83 -15.96 12.47
C ALA A 192 -12.63 -15.57 11.00
N GLY A 193 -13.14 -16.39 10.07
CA GLY A 193 -13.25 -16.09 8.64
C GLY A 193 -13.85 -14.72 8.32
N LYS A 194 -15.06 -14.48 8.83
CA LYS A 194 -15.77 -13.20 8.64
C LYS A 194 -15.02 -12.03 9.23
N ALA A 195 -14.47 -12.18 10.43
CA ALA A 195 -13.71 -11.11 11.06
C ALA A 195 -12.47 -10.72 10.25
N PHE A 196 -11.71 -11.72 9.79
CA PHE A 196 -10.56 -11.51 8.92
C PHE A 196 -10.97 -10.86 7.59
N GLY A 197 -12.05 -11.34 6.96
CA GLY A 197 -12.59 -10.74 5.74
C GLY A 197 -13.04 -9.29 5.93
N VAL A 198 -13.66 -8.94 7.06
CA VAL A 198 -14.01 -7.55 7.40
C VAL A 198 -12.76 -6.69 7.57
N VAL A 199 -11.72 -7.19 8.25
CA VAL A 199 -10.44 -6.47 8.39
C VAL A 199 -9.83 -6.18 7.01
N LEU A 200 -9.74 -7.19 6.13
CA LEU A 200 -9.25 -6.99 4.76
C LEU A 200 -10.11 -6.00 3.96
N ALA A 201 -11.43 -6.07 4.12
CA ALA A 201 -12.33 -5.15 3.44
C ALA A 201 -12.12 -3.70 3.88
N VAL A 202 -11.96 -3.46 5.18
CA VAL A 202 -11.68 -2.13 5.73
C VAL A 202 -10.29 -1.66 5.30
N LEU A 203 -9.26 -2.50 5.38
CA LEU A 203 -7.92 -2.15 4.90
C LEU A 203 -7.91 -1.79 3.41
N GLY A 204 -8.65 -2.54 2.57
CA GLY A 204 -8.79 -2.23 1.15
C GLY A 204 -9.54 -0.92 0.89
N LEU A 205 -10.61 -0.65 1.64
CA LEU A 205 -11.34 0.62 1.56
C LEU A 205 -10.44 1.81 1.95
N LEU A 206 -9.67 1.63 3.00
CA LEU A 206 -8.72 2.64 3.49
C LEU A 206 -7.59 2.88 2.48
N ASP A 207 -6.97 1.83 1.94
CA ASP A 207 -5.97 1.93 0.88
C ASP A 207 -6.52 2.64 -0.36
N PHE A 208 -7.76 2.33 -0.76
CA PHE A 208 -8.42 3.00 -1.87
C PHE A 208 -8.56 4.52 -1.64
N PHE A 209 -8.96 4.97 -0.45
CA PHE A 209 -9.14 6.40 -0.19
C PHE A 209 -7.83 7.15 0.09
N THR A 210 -6.75 6.47 0.45
CA THR A 210 -5.55 7.13 1.03
C THR A 210 -4.28 6.88 0.23
N GLY A 211 -4.19 5.75 -0.47
CA GLY A 211 -3.10 5.38 -1.37
C GLY A 211 -3.25 5.93 -2.79
N GLY A 212 -4.12 6.94 -3.01
CA GLY A 212 -4.30 7.58 -4.31
C GLY A 212 -5.30 6.87 -5.25
N GLY A 213 -6.25 6.08 -4.74
CA GLY A 213 -7.35 5.53 -5.55
C GLY A 213 -7.00 4.32 -6.41
N GLY A 214 -5.87 3.66 -6.16
CA GLY A 214 -5.38 2.55 -6.97
C GLY A 214 -6.26 1.29 -6.93
N GLY A 215 -6.09 0.41 -7.93
CA GLY A 215 -6.81 -0.86 -8.03
C GLY A 215 -6.49 -1.88 -6.91
N GLY A 216 -5.37 -1.71 -6.20
CA GLY A 216 -4.97 -2.57 -5.08
C GLY A 216 -5.96 -2.58 -3.92
N GLY A 217 -6.40 -1.39 -3.48
CA GLY A 217 -7.39 -1.25 -2.41
C GLY A 217 -8.75 -1.84 -2.77
N LEU A 218 -9.23 -1.64 -4.01
CA LEU A 218 -10.45 -2.26 -4.50
C LEU A 218 -10.35 -3.80 -4.54
N TRP A 219 -9.18 -4.33 -4.91
CA TRP A 219 -8.93 -5.76 -4.89
C TRP A 219 -8.97 -6.34 -3.48
N LEU A 220 -8.34 -5.69 -2.50
CA LEU A 220 -8.42 -6.08 -1.09
C LEU A 220 -9.84 -5.99 -0.53
N LEU A 221 -10.59 -4.94 -0.90
CA LEU A 221 -11.99 -4.77 -0.54
C LEU A 221 -12.83 -5.96 -1.05
N PHE A 222 -12.67 -6.27 -2.33
CA PHE A 222 -13.35 -7.38 -2.97
C PHE A 222 -12.97 -8.74 -2.37
N LEU A 223 -11.69 -8.97 -2.10
CA LEU A 223 -11.18 -10.18 -1.44
C LEU A 223 -11.77 -10.34 -0.03
N GLY A 224 -11.79 -9.26 0.75
CA GLY A 224 -12.38 -9.24 2.10
C GLY A 224 -13.87 -9.56 2.08
N TRP A 225 -14.62 -8.90 1.18
CA TRP A 225 -16.04 -9.19 0.97
C TRP A 225 -16.28 -10.65 0.57
N PHE A 226 -15.49 -11.18 -0.37
CA PHE A 226 -15.59 -12.56 -0.81
C PHE A 226 -15.35 -13.56 0.33
N LEU A 227 -14.34 -13.33 1.17
CA LEU A 227 -14.07 -14.18 2.33
C LEU A 227 -15.22 -14.18 3.34
N VAL A 228 -15.84 -13.02 3.59
CA VAL A 228 -17.04 -12.93 4.45
C VAL A 228 -18.16 -13.79 3.88
N GLN A 229 -18.42 -13.69 2.58
CA GLN A 229 -19.47 -14.45 1.89
C GLN A 229 -19.18 -15.96 1.92
N ALA A 230 -17.94 -16.37 1.64
CA ALA A 230 -17.55 -17.77 1.66
C ALA A 230 -17.63 -18.38 3.08
N ALA A 231 -17.16 -17.65 4.09
CA ALA A 231 -17.29 -18.07 5.48
C ALA A 231 -18.76 -18.16 5.93
N GLN A 232 -19.61 -17.23 5.47
CA GLN A 232 -21.04 -17.29 5.72
C GLN A 232 -21.68 -18.52 5.06
N ALA A 233 -21.30 -18.84 3.82
CA ALA A 233 -21.80 -20.01 3.11
C ALA A 233 -21.45 -21.32 3.83
N GLU A 234 -20.20 -21.46 4.30
CA GLU A 234 -19.79 -22.63 5.11
C GLU A 234 -20.58 -22.75 6.42
N ALA A 235 -20.75 -21.65 7.16
CA ALA A 235 -21.52 -21.65 8.40
C ALA A 235 -22.98 -22.03 8.17
N SER A 236 -23.62 -21.45 7.15
CA SER A 236 -25.00 -21.75 6.80
C SER A 236 -25.17 -23.21 6.39
N GLY A 237 -24.26 -23.74 5.55
CA GLY A 237 -24.29 -25.13 5.11
C GLY A 237 -24.13 -26.13 6.27
N ALA A 238 -23.22 -25.85 7.21
CA ALA A 238 -23.01 -26.69 8.38
C ALA A 238 -24.23 -26.73 9.32
N LEU A 239 -24.96 -25.61 9.46
CA LEU A 239 -26.19 -25.54 10.25
C LEU A 239 -27.34 -26.31 9.60
N VAL A 240 -27.51 -26.18 8.27
CA VAL A 240 -28.52 -26.92 7.51
C VAL A 240 -28.27 -28.43 7.59
N ARG A 241 -27.02 -28.88 7.42
CA ARG A 241 -26.67 -30.30 7.58
C ARG A 241 -26.89 -30.78 9.01
N GLN A 242 -26.66 -29.93 10.01
CA GLN A 242 -26.91 -30.28 11.42
C GLN A 242 -28.39 -30.50 11.71
N SER A 243 -29.29 -29.65 11.18
CA SER A 243 -30.74 -29.78 11.41
C SER A 243 -31.36 -31.00 10.71
N LEU A 244 -30.70 -31.50 9.67
CA LEU A 244 -31.15 -32.65 8.90
C LEU A 244 -30.52 -33.98 9.36
N ARG A 245 -29.58 -33.92 10.31
CA ARG A 245 -28.86 -35.11 10.79
C ARG A 245 -29.83 -36.07 11.47
N GLY A 246 -29.81 -37.34 11.05
CA GLY A 246 -30.67 -38.39 11.58
C GLY A 246 -32.11 -38.38 11.04
N ARG A 247 -32.45 -37.48 10.09
CA ARG A 247 -33.72 -37.53 9.36
C ARG A 247 -33.60 -38.41 8.13
N LEU A 248 -34.68 -39.12 7.83
CA LEU A 248 -34.77 -40.06 6.72
C LEU A 248 -35.51 -39.49 5.52
N VAL A 249 -35.23 -39.99 4.31
CA VAL A 249 -35.91 -39.60 3.07
C VAL A 249 -37.43 -39.71 3.19
N ARG A 250 -37.94 -40.75 3.83
CA ARG A 250 -39.38 -40.96 4.05
C ARG A 250 -40.09 -39.83 4.80
N GLU A 251 -39.36 -39.06 5.61
CA GLU A 251 -39.94 -37.96 6.41
C GLU A 251 -40.14 -36.68 5.59
N LEU A 252 -39.39 -36.50 4.51
CA LEU A 252 -39.41 -35.28 3.69
C LEU A 252 -39.88 -35.52 2.25
N MET A 253 -39.96 -36.78 1.79
CA MET A 253 -40.39 -37.09 0.42
C MET A 253 -41.86 -36.75 0.20
N THR A 254 -42.17 -36.33 -1.03
CA THR A 254 -43.55 -36.24 -1.49
C THR A 254 -44.02 -37.65 -1.85
N THR A 255 -44.97 -38.18 -1.09
CA THR A 255 -45.55 -39.51 -1.29
C THR A 255 -46.68 -39.51 -2.32
N THR A 256 -47.46 -38.43 -2.39
CA THR A 256 -48.54 -38.27 -3.37
C THR A 256 -47.99 -37.78 -4.70
N VAL A 257 -47.50 -38.70 -5.52
CA VAL A 257 -46.94 -38.42 -6.85
C VAL A 257 -47.92 -38.83 -7.94
N GLU A 258 -48.21 -37.91 -8.87
CA GLU A 258 -48.95 -38.26 -10.09
C GLU A 258 -48.01 -38.89 -11.10
N THR A 259 -48.34 -40.09 -11.57
CA THR A 259 -47.51 -40.85 -12.51
C THR A 259 -48.10 -40.85 -13.92
N VAL A 260 -47.23 -41.12 -14.91
CA VAL A 260 -47.61 -41.13 -16.33
C VAL A 260 -47.18 -42.46 -16.97
N PRO A 261 -48.02 -43.11 -17.80
CA PRO A 261 -47.61 -44.30 -18.52
C PRO A 261 -46.68 -43.97 -19.70
N PRO A 262 -45.64 -44.80 -19.97
CA PRO A 262 -44.65 -44.52 -21.02
C PRO A 262 -45.24 -44.44 -22.42
N GLN A 263 -46.35 -45.16 -22.68
CA GLN A 263 -47.00 -45.22 -23.99
C GLN A 263 -47.84 -43.98 -24.32
N LEU A 264 -48.07 -43.08 -23.36
CA LEU A 264 -48.85 -41.87 -23.57
C LEU A 264 -48.17 -40.98 -24.62
N THR A 265 -48.95 -40.36 -25.50
CA THR A 265 -48.39 -39.40 -26.47
C THR A 265 -48.11 -38.06 -25.78
N VAL A 266 -47.13 -37.33 -26.29
CA VAL A 266 -46.78 -36.00 -25.76
C VAL A 266 -47.97 -35.03 -25.85
N ALA A 267 -48.77 -35.13 -26.92
CA ALA A 267 -50.00 -34.34 -27.07
C ALA A 267 -50.99 -34.59 -25.93
N THR A 268 -51.32 -35.85 -25.64
CA THR A 268 -52.25 -36.20 -24.57
C THR A 268 -51.71 -35.82 -23.19
N PHE A 269 -50.41 -35.98 -22.96
CA PHE A 269 -49.74 -35.53 -21.74
C PHE A 269 -49.90 -34.01 -21.52
N LEU A 270 -49.59 -33.20 -22.54
CA LEU A 270 -49.67 -31.74 -22.43
C LEU A 270 -51.12 -31.24 -22.32
N GLU A 271 -52.08 -31.89 -22.98
CA GLU A 271 -53.51 -31.51 -22.94
C GLU A 271 -54.20 -31.88 -21.62
N HIS A 272 -53.99 -33.10 -21.11
CA HIS A 272 -54.75 -33.62 -19.96
C HIS A 272 -54.03 -33.49 -18.62
N ILE A 273 -52.68 -33.55 -18.63
CA ILE A 273 -51.85 -33.52 -17.43
C ILE A 273 -51.20 -32.14 -17.25
N GLY A 274 -50.89 -31.44 -18.35
CA GLY A 274 -50.27 -30.12 -18.35
C GLY A 274 -51.08 -29.00 -17.69
N ALA A 275 -52.39 -29.22 -17.45
CA ALA A 275 -53.24 -28.31 -16.68
C ALA A 275 -53.08 -28.45 -15.15
N ARG A 276 -52.31 -29.44 -14.66
CA ARG A 276 -52.10 -29.71 -13.23
C ARG A 276 -50.80 -29.07 -12.70
N ARG A 277 -50.66 -29.00 -11.37
CA ARG A 277 -49.69 -28.12 -10.67
C ARG A 277 -48.20 -28.58 -10.70
N PHE A 278 -47.85 -29.73 -11.25
CA PHE A 278 -46.48 -30.28 -11.11
C PHE A 278 -45.60 -30.01 -12.35
N SER A 279 -44.31 -29.75 -12.11
CA SER A 279 -43.34 -29.47 -13.18
C SER A 279 -42.66 -30.73 -13.74
N THR A 280 -42.72 -31.86 -13.02
CA THR A 280 -42.19 -33.16 -13.46
C THR A 280 -43.08 -34.30 -12.97
N TYR A 281 -43.11 -35.39 -13.71
CA TYR A 281 -43.94 -36.57 -13.45
C TYR A 281 -43.11 -37.85 -13.58
N PRO A 282 -43.13 -38.75 -12.58
CA PRO A 282 -42.57 -40.09 -12.72
C PRO A 282 -43.29 -40.88 -13.81
N VAL A 283 -42.51 -41.55 -14.65
CA VAL A 283 -43.03 -42.44 -15.69
C VAL A 283 -43.00 -43.86 -15.16
N VAL A 284 -44.13 -44.55 -15.16
CA VAL A 284 -44.28 -45.90 -14.58
C VAL A 284 -44.91 -46.87 -15.57
N ARG A 285 -44.41 -48.11 -15.63
CA ARG A 285 -45.02 -49.21 -16.37
C ARG A 285 -45.76 -50.12 -15.37
N GLY A 286 -47.05 -49.85 -15.17
CA GLY A 286 -47.76 -50.40 -14.01
C GLY A 286 -47.29 -49.69 -12.73
N ASP A 287 -46.67 -50.41 -11.81
CA ASP A 287 -46.09 -49.86 -10.57
C ASP A 287 -44.57 -49.67 -10.62
N GLU A 288 -43.92 -50.14 -11.70
CA GLU A 288 -42.46 -50.09 -11.86
C GLU A 288 -42.04 -48.73 -12.47
N PRO A 289 -41.20 -47.93 -11.80
CA PRO A 289 -40.69 -46.68 -12.35
C PRO A 289 -39.71 -46.95 -13.49
N VAL A 290 -39.88 -46.26 -14.62
CA VAL A 290 -39.04 -46.41 -15.82
C VAL A 290 -38.34 -45.12 -16.25
N GLY A 291 -38.73 -43.98 -15.68
CA GLY A 291 -38.10 -42.69 -15.94
C GLY A 291 -38.82 -41.50 -15.32
N LEU A 292 -38.44 -40.29 -15.73
CA LEU A 292 -39.02 -39.02 -15.29
C LEU A 292 -39.22 -38.11 -16.50
N VAL A 293 -40.42 -37.52 -16.65
CA VAL A 293 -40.71 -36.55 -17.70
C VAL A 293 -40.96 -35.17 -17.11
N SER A 294 -40.37 -34.14 -17.72
CA SER A 294 -40.61 -32.73 -17.33
C SER A 294 -41.56 -32.04 -18.31
N MET A 295 -42.33 -31.07 -17.80
CA MET A 295 -43.21 -30.23 -18.63
C MET A 295 -42.42 -29.48 -19.71
N ARG A 296 -41.20 -29.04 -19.38
CA ARG A 296 -40.30 -28.35 -20.31
C ARG A 296 -39.81 -29.29 -21.42
N GLY A 297 -39.36 -30.50 -21.06
CA GLY A 297 -38.90 -31.50 -22.03
C GLY A 297 -40.00 -31.92 -23.00
N ALA A 298 -41.21 -32.19 -22.48
CA ALA A 298 -42.38 -32.48 -23.31
C ALA A 298 -42.76 -31.28 -24.22
N GLY A 299 -42.67 -30.05 -23.71
CA GLY A 299 -43.00 -28.83 -24.46
C GLY A 299 -42.05 -28.52 -25.63
N GLN A 300 -40.80 -28.98 -25.56
CA GLN A 300 -39.80 -28.82 -26.63
C GLN A 300 -40.07 -29.67 -27.87
N VAL A 301 -40.91 -30.71 -27.75
CA VAL A 301 -41.30 -31.53 -28.90
C VAL A 301 -42.10 -30.67 -29.89
N PRO A 302 -41.73 -30.64 -31.19
CA PRO A 302 -42.44 -29.87 -32.22
C PRO A 302 -43.92 -30.27 -32.32
N GLY A 303 -44.80 -29.30 -32.50
CA GLY A 303 -46.26 -29.51 -32.50
C GLY A 303 -46.74 -30.65 -33.42
N ALA A 304 -46.15 -30.77 -34.61
CA ALA A 304 -46.47 -31.81 -35.59
C ALA A 304 -46.10 -33.24 -35.13
N GLU A 305 -45.15 -33.37 -34.21
CA GLU A 305 -44.66 -34.67 -33.72
C GLU A 305 -45.32 -35.10 -32.41
N ARG A 306 -45.96 -34.19 -31.67
CA ARG A 306 -46.53 -34.44 -30.34
C ARG A 306 -47.58 -35.56 -30.32
N GLY A 307 -48.33 -35.73 -31.40
CA GLY A 307 -49.33 -36.80 -31.53
C GLY A 307 -48.75 -38.18 -31.84
N ARG A 308 -47.47 -38.26 -32.26
CA ARG A 308 -46.78 -39.50 -32.62
C ARG A 308 -45.72 -39.91 -31.59
N ARG A 309 -44.98 -38.95 -31.03
CA ARG A 309 -43.94 -39.20 -30.03
C ARG A 309 -44.56 -39.62 -28.70
N ARG A 310 -44.01 -40.66 -28.07
CA ARG A 310 -44.45 -41.16 -26.77
C ARG A 310 -43.63 -40.55 -25.65
N ILE A 311 -44.14 -40.60 -24.42
CA ILE A 311 -43.42 -40.12 -23.24
C ILE A 311 -42.11 -40.89 -23.02
N GLU A 312 -42.08 -42.18 -23.33
CA GLU A 312 -40.83 -42.98 -23.26
C GLU A 312 -39.71 -42.47 -24.17
N ASP A 313 -40.03 -41.78 -25.26
CA ASP A 313 -39.04 -41.21 -26.19
C ASP A 313 -38.46 -39.87 -25.71
N VAL A 314 -39.10 -39.23 -24.72
CA VAL A 314 -38.78 -37.86 -24.25
C VAL A 314 -38.43 -37.82 -22.76
N MET A 315 -38.70 -38.89 -22.03
CA MET A 315 -38.37 -38.99 -20.60
C MET A 315 -36.87 -39.14 -20.40
N GLN A 316 -36.40 -38.74 -19.23
CA GLN A 316 -35.10 -39.15 -18.73
C GLN A 316 -35.24 -40.59 -18.21
N PRO A 317 -34.44 -41.55 -18.72
CA PRO A 317 -34.54 -42.94 -18.33
C PRO A 317 -34.09 -43.14 -16.89
N LEU A 318 -34.61 -44.18 -16.22
CA LEU A 318 -34.26 -44.48 -14.83
C LEU A 318 -32.75 -44.62 -14.58
N SER A 319 -31.99 -45.13 -15.56
CA SER A 319 -30.54 -45.28 -15.49
C SER A 319 -29.76 -43.96 -15.37
N GLU A 320 -30.38 -42.84 -15.72
CA GLU A 320 -29.79 -41.51 -15.66
C GLU A 320 -30.32 -40.68 -14.48
N LEU A 321 -31.19 -41.27 -13.64
CA LEU A 321 -31.80 -40.60 -12.50
C LEU A 321 -31.14 -41.00 -11.19
N VAL A 322 -31.14 -40.07 -10.24
CA VAL A 322 -30.79 -40.36 -8.85
C VAL A 322 -31.94 -41.13 -8.21
N ILE A 323 -31.62 -42.31 -7.70
CA ILE A 323 -32.54 -43.21 -7.00
C ILE A 323 -32.16 -43.23 -5.53
N LEU A 324 -33.15 -43.08 -4.66
CA LEU A 324 -33.00 -43.12 -3.21
C LEU A 324 -33.92 -44.17 -2.60
N SER A 325 -33.55 -44.69 -1.43
CA SER A 325 -34.40 -45.48 -0.56
C SER A 325 -35.13 -44.58 0.45
N PRO A 326 -36.36 -44.94 0.90
CA PRO A 326 -37.02 -44.24 2.00
C PRO A 326 -36.19 -44.19 3.30
N GLU A 327 -35.29 -45.16 3.50
CA GLU A 327 -34.43 -45.31 4.68
C GLU A 327 -33.08 -44.61 4.53
N ASP A 328 -32.80 -43.98 3.39
CA ASP A 328 -31.58 -43.17 3.24
C ASP A 328 -31.64 -41.94 4.15
N GLU A 329 -30.49 -41.53 4.71
CA GLU A 329 -30.40 -40.27 5.44
C GLU A 329 -30.50 -39.07 4.49
N ILE A 330 -31.25 -38.04 4.87
CA ILE A 330 -31.42 -36.82 4.08
C ILE A 330 -30.08 -36.15 3.75
N VAL A 331 -29.10 -36.22 4.65
CA VAL A 331 -27.77 -35.63 4.42
C VAL A 331 -27.06 -36.31 3.25
N VAL A 332 -27.19 -37.63 3.10
CA VAL A 332 -26.64 -38.41 1.99
C VAL A 332 -27.42 -38.16 0.70
N ALA A 333 -28.75 -38.09 0.80
CA ALA A 333 -29.63 -37.76 -0.32
C ALA A 333 -29.34 -36.37 -0.89
N LEU A 334 -29.06 -35.38 -0.04
CA LEU A 334 -28.72 -34.02 -0.45
C LEU A 334 -27.44 -33.96 -1.28
N ASP A 335 -26.42 -34.72 -0.94
CA ASP A 335 -25.16 -34.75 -1.71
C ASP A 335 -25.39 -35.35 -3.11
N SER A 336 -26.31 -36.31 -3.24
CA SER A 336 -26.69 -36.91 -4.53
C SER A 336 -27.56 -35.99 -5.40
N LEU A 337 -28.33 -35.09 -4.78
CA LEU A 337 -29.21 -34.12 -5.47
C LEU A 337 -28.48 -32.85 -5.97
N GLN A 338 -27.17 -32.71 -5.73
CA GLN A 338 -26.39 -31.55 -6.19
C GLN A 338 -25.97 -31.65 -7.67
N ASP A 339 -25.84 -32.86 -8.23
CA ASP A 339 -25.42 -33.09 -9.61
C ASP A 339 -26.65 -33.21 -10.52
N GLU A 340 -26.89 -32.17 -11.34
CA GLU A 340 -27.84 -31.99 -12.46
C GLU A 340 -29.35 -32.31 -12.24
N SER A 341 -29.69 -33.29 -11.40
CA SER A 341 -31.04 -33.73 -11.10
C SER A 341 -31.57 -33.03 -9.84
N LYS A 342 -32.41 -32.01 -10.04
CA LYS A 342 -33.08 -31.30 -8.91
C LYS A 342 -34.08 -32.17 -8.14
N ARG A 343 -34.25 -33.44 -8.53
CA ARG A 343 -35.27 -34.39 -8.08
C ARG A 343 -34.72 -35.82 -8.14
N ALA A 344 -34.94 -36.59 -7.09
CA ALA A 344 -34.65 -38.01 -7.01
C ALA A 344 -35.95 -38.81 -6.90
N LEU A 345 -35.98 -39.96 -7.56
CA LEU A 345 -37.05 -40.95 -7.39
C LEU A 345 -36.74 -41.77 -6.14
N VAL A 346 -37.73 -41.90 -5.26
CA VAL A 346 -37.62 -42.75 -4.08
C VAL A 346 -38.27 -44.09 -4.41
N ILE A 347 -37.52 -45.18 -4.32
CA ILE A 347 -37.95 -46.53 -4.69
C ILE A 347 -37.85 -47.46 -3.48
N GLU A 348 -38.93 -48.21 -3.23
CA GLU A 348 -39.01 -49.22 -2.18
C GLU A 348 -39.53 -50.53 -2.81
N ASP A 349 -38.81 -51.63 -2.61
CA ASP A 349 -39.15 -52.95 -3.17
C ASP A 349 -39.47 -52.96 -4.68
N GLY A 350 -38.73 -52.16 -5.46
CA GLY A 350 -38.89 -52.03 -6.92
C GLY A 350 -40.11 -51.21 -7.36
N ARG A 351 -40.81 -50.56 -6.42
CA ARG A 351 -41.96 -49.68 -6.68
C ARG A 351 -41.65 -48.24 -6.33
N LEU A 352 -42.35 -47.32 -6.98
CA LEU A 352 -42.24 -45.90 -6.68
C LEU A 352 -42.87 -45.59 -5.30
N ALA A 353 -42.03 -45.18 -4.35
CA ALA A 353 -42.44 -44.76 -3.00
C ALA A 353 -42.68 -43.24 -2.90
N GLY A 354 -41.98 -42.45 -3.72
CA GLY A 354 -42.16 -41.00 -3.73
C GLY A 354 -41.15 -40.25 -4.60
N LEU A 355 -41.16 -38.92 -4.46
CA LEU A 355 -40.21 -38.00 -5.06
C LEU A 355 -39.60 -37.12 -3.98
N LEU A 356 -38.28 -36.93 -4.03
CA LEU A 356 -37.59 -35.96 -3.18
C LEU A 356 -36.96 -34.87 -4.04
N SER A 357 -37.21 -33.61 -3.71
CA SER A 357 -36.56 -32.47 -4.35
C SER A 357 -35.89 -31.56 -3.33
N LEU A 358 -34.89 -30.78 -3.77
CA LEU A 358 -34.27 -29.74 -2.96
C LEU A 358 -35.30 -28.74 -2.40
N SER A 359 -36.37 -28.48 -3.15
CA SER A 359 -37.46 -27.59 -2.73
C SER A 359 -38.31 -28.17 -1.59
N ASP A 360 -38.44 -29.50 -1.51
CA ASP A 360 -39.16 -30.15 -0.41
C ASP A 360 -38.33 -30.11 0.87
N VAL A 361 -37.02 -30.31 0.77
CA VAL A 361 -36.09 -30.12 1.89
C VAL A 361 -36.10 -28.67 2.38
N ALA A 362 -36.05 -27.69 1.47
CA ALA A 362 -36.11 -26.27 1.82
C ALA A 362 -37.42 -25.89 2.54
N ARG A 363 -38.57 -26.42 2.08
CA ARG A 363 -39.88 -26.14 2.69
C ARG A 363 -39.96 -26.61 4.15
N VAL A 364 -39.36 -27.75 4.46
CA VAL A 364 -39.32 -28.28 5.83
C VAL A 364 -38.45 -27.39 6.72
N LEU A 365 -37.30 -26.92 6.22
CA LEU A 365 -36.44 -25.99 6.94
C LEU A 365 -37.09 -24.61 7.19
N GLU A 366 -37.96 -24.15 6.29
CA GLU A 366 -38.73 -22.91 6.43
C GLU A 366 -39.93 -23.04 7.38
N GLY A 367 -40.52 -24.24 7.48
CA GLY A 367 -41.72 -24.53 8.28
C GLY A 367 -41.47 -24.82 9.76
N GLU A 368 -40.22 -25.11 10.17
CA GLU A 368 -39.90 -25.30 11.59
C GLU A 368 -39.84 -23.96 12.34
N PRO A 369 -40.49 -23.83 13.52
CA PRO A 369 -40.40 -22.62 14.31
C PRO A 369 -38.93 -22.35 14.66
N LYS A 370 -38.44 -21.15 14.34
CA LYS A 370 -37.04 -20.64 14.49
C LYS A 370 -36.40 -20.78 15.89
N GLN A 371 -37.01 -21.48 16.84
CA GLN A 371 -36.62 -21.52 18.25
C GLN A 371 -35.44 -22.45 18.59
N THR A 372 -34.98 -23.32 17.69
CA THR A 372 -33.86 -24.25 17.96
C THR A 372 -32.58 -23.98 17.17
N LEU A 373 -32.57 -23.02 16.24
CA LEU A 373 -31.43 -22.73 15.36
C LEU A 373 -30.43 -21.69 15.93
N GLN A 374 -30.66 -21.18 17.14
CA GLN A 374 -29.67 -20.30 17.78
C GLN A 374 -28.61 -21.17 18.47
N PRO A 375 -27.34 -21.13 18.03
CA PRO A 375 -26.28 -21.71 18.84
C PRO A 375 -26.31 -21.04 20.21
N ALA A 376 -26.29 -21.84 21.28
CA ALA A 376 -26.24 -21.33 22.64
C ALA A 376 -25.22 -20.18 22.69
N PRO A 377 -25.60 -18.99 23.20
CA PRO A 377 -24.71 -17.84 23.18
C PRO A 377 -23.46 -18.21 23.95
N SER A 378 -22.35 -18.39 23.23
CA SER A 378 -21.02 -18.47 23.82
C SER A 378 -20.72 -17.10 24.41
N ARG A 379 -21.21 -16.89 25.63
CA ARG A 379 -20.86 -15.78 26.51
C ARG A 379 -19.36 -15.86 26.77
N ARG A 380 -18.57 -15.21 25.90
CA ARG A 380 -17.21 -14.64 26.10
C ARG A 380 -16.29 -14.65 24.85
N GLY A 381 -16.68 -15.22 23.71
CA GLY A 381 -15.79 -15.32 22.54
C GLY A 381 -15.83 -14.15 21.55
N GLY A 382 -16.93 -13.39 21.48
CA GLY A 382 -17.12 -12.36 20.44
C GLY A 382 -16.36 -11.04 20.71
N GLY A 383 -16.11 -10.70 21.96
CA GLY A 383 -15.47 -9.44 22.34
C GLY A 383 -14.03 -9.34 21.87
N LEU A 384 -13.27 -10.44 21.92
CA LEU A 384 -11.87 -10.47 21.49
C LEU A 384 -11.74 -10.23 19.98
N VAL A 385 -12.63 -10.83 19.19
CA VAL A 385 -12.64 -10.69 17.74
C VAL A 385 -12.94 -9.24 17.34
N TRP A 386 -13.97 -8.63 17.93
CA TRP A 386 -14.29 -7.22 17.68
C TRP A 386 -13.25 -6.25 18.26
N ALA A 387 -12.58 -6.61 19.35
CA ALA A 387 -11.46 -5.84 19.88
C ALA A 387 -10.26 -5.87 18.91
N VAL A 388 -9.93 -7.03 18.33
CA VAL A 388 -8.88 -7.14 17.31
C VAL A 388 -9.26 -6.34 16.06
N VAL A 389 -10.52 -6.40 15.61
CA VAL A 389 -11.01 -5.56 14.50
C VAL A 389 -10.91 -4.08 14.83
N ALA A 390 -11.31 -3.66 16.03
CA ALA A 390 -11.23 -2.26 16.47
C ALA A 390 -9.78 -1.77 16.56
N VAL A 391 -8.87 -2.59 17.10
CA VAL A 391 -7.43 -2.28 17.15
C VAL A 391 -6.85 -2.21 15.74
N ALA A 392 -7.20 -3.14 14.84
CA ALA A 392 -6.77 -3.10 13.45
C ALA A 392 -7.29 -1.83 12.74
N MET A 393 -8.53 -1.42 12.99
CA MET A 393 -9.09 -0.17 12.47
C MET A 393 -8.38 1.07 13.03
N LEU A 394 -8.04 1.08 14.32
CA LEU A 394 -7.28 2.17 14.93
C LEU A 394 -5.85 2.27 14.39
N ILE A 395 -5.17 1.13 14.22
CA ILE A 395 -3.84 1.07 13.60
C ILE A 395 -3.92 1.55 12.16
N ALA A 396 -4.92 1.11 11.40
CA ALA A 396 -5.09 1.55 10.02
C ALA A 396 -5.41 3.05 9.94
N ALA A 397 -6.28 3.57 10.80
CA ALA A 397 -6.55 5.01 10.91
C ALA A 397 -5.28 5.80 11.28
N GLY A 398 -4.46 5.29 12.19
CA GLY A 398 -3.17 5.88 12.55
C GLY A 398 -2.11 5.81 11.44
N ALA A 399 -2.13 4.77 10.60
CA ALA A 399 -1.25 4.64 9.44
C ALA A 399 -1.61 5.63 8.32
N ILE A 400 -2.84 6.11 8.30
CA ILE A 400 -3.40 6.98 7.26
C ILE A 400 -3.30 8.45 7.64
N TYR A 401 -3.68 8.78 8.87
CA TYR A 401 -3.72 10.15 9.32
C TYR A 401 -2.29 10.70 9.40
N ARG A 402 -2.02 11.75 8.62
CA ARG A 402 -0.77 12.50 8.67
C ARG A 402 -1.03 13.80 9.43
N PRO A 403 -0.59 13.90 10.70
CA PRO A 403 -0.73 15.15 11.43
C PRO A 403 0.04 16.28 10.71
N PRO A 404 -0.32 17.55 10.93
CA PRO A 404 0.40 18.72 10.41
C PRO A 404 1.71 18.94 11.20
N LEU A 405 2.51 17.88 11.30
CA LEU A 405 3.81 17.82 11.97
C LEU A 405 4.81 17.28 10.97
N VAL A 406 6.01 17.85 10.97
CA VAL A 406 7.15 17.35 10.21
C VAL A 406 8.20 16.79 11.15
N VAL A 407 8.97 15.83 10.65
CA VAL A 407 10.12 15.25 11.33
C VAL A 407 11.35 15.56 10.49
N PHE A 408 12.41 16.03 11.14
CA PHE A 408 13.70 16.25 10.51
C PHE A 408 14.46 14.92 10.46
N GLU A 409 14.75 14.44 9.26
CA GLU A 409 15.52 13.21 9.03
C GLU A 409 16.89 13.55 8.41
N PRO A 410 17.94 12.78 8.72
CA PRO A 410 19.25 12.94 8.09
C PRO A 410 19.13 12.91 6.57
N GLY A 411 19.64 13.94 5.90
CA GLY A 411 19.69 14.02 4.44
C GLY A 411 20.99 13.42 3.88
N THR A 412 21.30 13.80 2.64
CA THR A 412 22.56 13.43 1.99
C THR A 412 23.67 14.39 2.40
N THR A 413 24.89 13.85 2.51
CA THR A 413 26.15 14.57 2.65
C THR A 413 26.80 14.70 1.27
N LEU A 414 27.35 15.87 0.95
CA LEU A 414 27.93 16.20 -0.33
C LEU A 414 29.23 16.96 -0.11
N ASP A 415 30.26 16.64 -0.90
CA ASP A 415 31.47 17.43 -0.93
C ASP A 415 31.29 18.66 -1.83
N VAL A 416 31.38 19.85 -1.24
CA VAL A 416 31.26 21.11 -1.98
C VAL A 416 32.57 21.52 -2.64
N SER A 417 33.71 20.94 -2.24
CA SER A 417 34.99 21.17 -2.92
C SER A 417 34.96 20.71 -4.39
N GLU A 418 34.14 19.71 -4.70
CA GLU A 418 33.91 19.26 -6.08
C GLU A 418 32.91 20.12 -6.86
N ASP A 419 32.12 20.96 -6.17
CA ASP A 419 31.07 21.77 -6.79
C ASP A 419 31.59 23.09 -7.37
N ILE A 420 32.82 23.50 -7.01
CA ILE A 420 33.34 24.84 -7.26
C ILE A 420 34.41 24.80 -8.37
N THR A 421 34.29 25.72 -9.32
CA THR A 421 35.36 26.02 -10.29
C THR A 421 35.65 27.51 -10.27
N ILE A 422 36.88 27.90 -9.94
CA ILE A 422 37.35 29.29 -9.91
C ILE A 422 38.33 29.52 -11.07
N THR A 423 38.10 30.57 -11.86
CA THR A 423 38.96 30.97 -12.98
C THR A 423 39.31 32.46 -12.89
N GLY A 424 40.49 32.84 -13.41
CA GLY A 424 40.96 34.23 -13.44
C GLY A 424 41.94 34.63 -12.33
N VAL A 425 42.02 33.85 -11.25
CA VAL A 425 43.02 33.96 -10.18
C VAL A 425 43.68 32.61 -9.91
N PRO A 426 44.89 32.56 -9.33
CA PRO A 426 45.47 31.30 -8.84
C PRO A 426 44.52 30.65 -7.83
N SER A 427 44.23 29.37 -8.02
CA SER A 427 43.47 28.56 -7.09
C SER A 427 43.96 27.12 -7.07
N GLU A 428 44.00 26.51 -5.89
CA GLU A 428 44.37 25.11 -5.69
C GLU A 428 43.20 24.37 -5.03
N ARG A 429 43.08 23.06 -5.27
CA ARG A 429 42.02 22.27 -4.61
C ARG A 429 42.53 21.79 -3.25
N PRO A 430 41.70 21.81 -2.20
CA PRO A 430 42.05 21.22 -0.90
C PRO A 430 42.42 19.74 -1.04
N GLU A 431 43.29 19.23 -0.17
CA GLU A 431 43.62 17.80 -0.15
C GLU A 431 42.50 16.97 0.50
N GLY A 432 41.78 17.55 1.47
CA GLY A 432 40.58 17.02 2.11
C GLY A 432 39.28 17.52 1.46
N SER A 433 38.18 17.43 2.20
CA SER A 433 36.84 17.72 1.69
C SER A 433 36.08 18.70 2.59
N TYR A 434 35.17 19.47 1.98
CA TYR A 434 34.21 20.29 2.72
C TYR A 434 32.82 19.71 2.53
N LEU A 435 32.28 19.10 3.59
CA LEU A 435 31.04 18.37 3.55
C LEU A 435 29.84 19.26 3.92
N LEU A 436 28.92 19.41 2.98
CA LEU A 436 27.60 19.97 3.18
C LEU A 436 26.58 18.88 3.44
N THR A 437 25.81 19.01 4.52
CA THR A 437 24.67 18.13 4.81
C THR A 437 23.33 18.81 4.61
N SER A 438 22.43 18.07 3.97
CA SER A 438 21.02 18.44 3.88
C SER A 438 20.19 17.78 4.98
N VAL A 439 19.00 18.31 5.24
CA VAL A 439 18.00 17.68 6.10
C VAL A 439 16.78 17.38 5.26
N ARG A 440 16.23 16.18 5.42
CA ARG A 440 14.98 15.78 4.76
C ARG A 440 13.81 16.06 5.68
N LEU A 441 12.85 16.85 5.20
CA LEU A 441 11.57 17.04 5.88
C LEU A 441 10.62 15.91 5.50
N ALA A 442 10.26 15.07 6.47
CA ALA A 442 9.29 14.01 6.30
C ALA A 442 8.00 14.36 7.06
N GLN A 443 6.83 14.20 6.43
CA GLN A 443 5.55 14.26 7.13
C GLN A 443 5.09 12.83 7.47
N PRO A 444 5.36 12.33 8.69
CA PRO A 444 4.99 10.97 9.05
C PRO A 444 3.48 10.84 9.25
N ASN A 445 2.99 9.60 9.21
CA ASN A 445 1.68 9.26 9.78
C ASN A 445 1.79 9.13 11.32
N VAL A 446 0.69 8.87 12.03
CA VAL A 446 0.69 8.75 13.50
C VAL A 446 1.68 7.69 14.00
N LEU A 447 1.81 6.57 13.28
CA LEU A 447 2.76 5.51 13.64
C LEU A 447 4.22 5.97 13.44
N GLY A 448 4.49 6.68 12.35
CA GLY A 448 5.79 7.29 12.09
C GLY A 448 6.13 8.40 13.08
N LEU A 449 5.13 9.14 13.57
CA LEU A 449 5.32 10.14 14.62
C LEU A 449 5.68 9.48 15.96
N ALA A 450 5.01 8.38 16.30
CA ALA A 450 5.35 7.59 17.48
C ALA A 450 6.78 7.01 17.38
N TRP A 451 7.17 6.55 16.20
CA TRP A 451 8.53 6.11 15.92
C TRP A 451 9.55 7.25 16.03
N ALA A 452 9.24 8.42 15.47
CA ALA A 452 10.09 9.61 15.54
C ALA A 452 10.31 10.04 17.00
N ALA A 453 9.24 10.07 17.81
CA ALA A 453 9.33 10.38 19.23
C ALA A 453 10.17 9.35 20.01
N ALA A 454 10.00 8.05 19.71
CA ALA A 454 10.79 6.98 20.34
C ALA A 454 12.27 7.02 19.95
N SER A 455 12.57 7.55 18.76
CA SER A 455 13.93 7.68 18.22
C SER A 455 14.59 9.03 18.55
N GLY A 456 13.95 9.85 19.40
CA GLY A 456 14.47 11.17 19.77
C GLY A 456 14.55 12.18 18.61
N ARG A 457 13.80 11.97 17.52
CA ARG A 457 13.84 12.85 16.35
C ARG A 457 13.17 14.18 16.63
N GLU A 458 13.74 15.24 16.06
CA GLU A 458 13.17 16.57 16.12
C GLU A 458 11.86 16.64 15.32
N VAL A 459 10.82 17.22 15.95
CA VAL A 459 9.47 17.34 15.38
C VAL A 459 9.02 18.79 15.48
N ALA A 460 8.57 19.36 14.37
CA ALA A 460 8.03 20.73 14.33
C ALA A 460 6.63 20.78 13.69
N PRO A 461 5.75 21.70 14.12
CA PRO A 461 4.52 22.02 13.41
C PRO A 461 4.78 22.48 11.98
N LEU A 462 4.03 21.95 11.02
CA LEU A 462 4.15 22.32 9.61
C LEU A 462 3.96 23.83 9.39
N SER A 463 3.08 24.46 10.18
CA SER A 463 2.81 25.90 10.15
C SER A 463 3.97 26.79 10.59
N GLN A 464 4.99 26.24 11.27
CA GLN A 464 6.21 26.98 11.59
C GLN A 464 7.17 27.04 10.39
N LEU A 465 7.06 26.11 9.43
CA LEU A 465 7.95 26.02 8.26
C LEU A 465 7.33 26.58 6.99
N LEU A 466 6.01 26.44 6.83
CA LEU A 466 5.24 26.95 5.71
C LEU A 466 4.19 27.93 6.24
N PRO A 467 4.29 29.23 5.90
CA PRO A 467 3.23 30.19 6.19
C PRO A 467 1.88 29.72 5.62
N GLU A 468 0.79 30.02 6.33
CA GLU A 468 -0.55 29.63 5.87
C GLU A 468 -0.87 30.26 4.51
N GLY A 469 -1.19 29.42 3.52
CA GLY A 469 -1.55 29.86 2.16
C GLY A 469 -0.41 29.85 1.12
N THR A 470 0.82 29.47 1.50
CA THR A 470 1.93 29.35 0.54
C THR A 470 1.86 28.04 -0.26
N ASP A 471 1.96 28.12 -1.58
CA ASP A 471 2.09 26.94 -2.44
C ASP A 471 3.44 26.24 -2.20
N PRO A 472 3.48 24.90 -1.98
CA PRO A 472 4.74 24.19 -1.75
C PRO A 472 5.75 24.33 -2.89
N GLY A 473 5.29 24.40 -4.14
CA GLY A 473 6.15 24.57 -5.31
C GLY A 473 6.81 25.95 -5.33
N ASP A 474 6.10 26.98 -4.90
CA ASP A 474 6.61 28.35 -4.79
C ASP A 474 7.66 28.44 -3.67
N TYR A 475 7.37 27.83 -2.52
CA TYR A 475 8.32 27.73 -1.41
C TYR A 475 9.64 27.05 -1.81
N PHE A 476 9.59 25.91 -2.52
CA PHE A 476 10.81 25.23 -2.98
C PHE A 476 11.56 25.96 -4.09
N ARG A 477 10.90 26.82 -4.88
CA ARG A 477 11.59 27.71 -5.83
C ARG A 477 12.31 28.82 -5.07
N GLN A 478 11.64 29.43 -4.10
CA GLN A 478 12.21 30.46 -3.24
C GLN A 478 13.43 29.93 -2.45
N GLN A 479 13.32 28.74 -1.85
CA GLN A 479 14.43 28.14 -1.11
C GLN A 479 15.65 27.82 -1.98
N ARG A 480 15.45 27.47 -3.26
CA ARG A 480 16.55 27.29 -4.21
C ARG A 480 17.24 28.61 -4.56
N GLN A 481 16.47 29.66 -4.78
CA GLN A 481 17.02 30.99 -5.00
C GLN A 481 17.84 31.49 -3.80
N ILE A 482 17.36 31.24 -2.57
CA ILE A 482 18.10 31.55 -1.34
C ILE A 482 19.40 30.74 -1.25
N PHE A 483 19.39 29.47 -1.67
CA PHE A 483 20.60 28.65 -1.73
C PHE A 483 21.62 29.22 -2.73
N ASP A 484 21.17 29.59 -3.93
CA ASP A 484 22.04 30.21 -4.95
C ASP A 484 22.67 31.51 -4.44
N GLN A 485 21.88 32.37 -3.80
CA GLN A 485 22.38 33.61 -3.17
C GLN A 485 23.39 33.33 -2.06
N SER A 486 23.19 32.29 -1.25
CA SER A 486 24.13 31.93 -0.18
C SER A 486 25.52 31.54 -0.71
N ARG A 487 25.59 30.93 -1.90
CA ARG A 487 26.87 30.57 -2.56
C ARG A 487 27.63 31.81 -3.05
N LEU A 488 26.90 32.79 -3.58
CA LEU A 488 27.50 34.07 -3.98
C LEU A 488 27.97 34.89 -2.77
N ALA A 489 27.20 34.92 -1.69
CA ALA A 489 27.61 35.56 -0.44
C ALA A 489 28.87 34.89 0.15
N ALA A 490 28.93 33.55 0.12
CA ALA A 490 30.09 32.78 0.52
C ALA A 490 31.34 33.12 -0.31
N ALA A 491 31.21 33.22 -1.63
CA ALA A 491 32.31 33.62 -2.51
C ALA A 491 32.81 35.03 -2.21
N ALA A 492 31.90 35.98 -1.93
CA ALA A 492 32.25 37.34 -1.56
C ALA A 492 32.99 37.41 -0.22
N ALA A 493 32.49 36.68 0.80
CA ALA A 493 33.12 36.61 2.11
C ALA A 493 34.53 36.00 2.04
N ALA A 494 34.67 34.89 1.30
CA ALA A 494 35.96 34.24 1.08
C ALA A 494 36.94 35.14 0.32
N ALA A 495 36.50 35.81 -0.75
CA ALA A 495 37.33 36.75 -1.49
C ALA A 495 37.85 37.89 -0.60
N ARG A 496 37.00 38.44 0.28
CA ARG A 496 37.39 39.49 1.23
C ARG A 496 38.35 38.98 2.30
N SER A 497 38.14 37.77 2.83
CA SER A 497 39.03 37.12 3.80
C SER A 497 40.44 36.93 3.20
N ALA A 498 40.51 36.52 1.92
CA ALA A 498 41.75 36.44 1.13
C ALA A 498 42.35 37.82 0.74
N GLY A 499 41.78 38.93 1.21
CA GLY A 499 42.26 40.28 0.96
C GLY A 499 41.95 40.84 -0.44
N LEU A 500 41.03 40.24 -1.18
CA LEU A 500 40.61 40.70 -2.51
C LEU A 500 39.48 41.74 -2.40
N GLU A 501 39.52 42.76 -3.26
CA GLU A 501 38.45 43.76 -3.33
C GLU A 501 37.20 43.19 -4.00
N VAL A 502 36.07 43.20 -3.29
CA VAL A 502 34.75 42.79 -3.80
C VAL A 502 33.85 44.02 -3.91
N ALA A 503 33.40 44.32 -5.12
CA ALA A 503 32.45 45.39 -5.36
C ALA A 503 31.03 44.85 -5.25
N ILE A 504 30.27 45.39 -4.30
CA ILE A 504 28.86 45.05 -4.09
C ILE A 504 28.04 46.22 -4.62
N SER A 505 27.12 45.93 -5.53
CA SER A 505 26.24 46.93 -6.10
C SER A 505 24.77 46.58 -5.91
N GLY A 506 23.96 47.62 -5.90
CA GLY A 506 22.52 47.54 -5.73
C GLY A 506 21.90 48.89 -6.07
N THR A 507 20.63 48.88 -6.42
CA THR A 507 19.91 50.06 -6.93
C THR A 507 18.84 50.56 -5.97
N GLY A 508 18.73 49.97 -4.77
CA GLY A 508 17.73 50.32 -3.77
C GLY A 508 17.35 49.12 -2.88
N VAL A 509 16.39 49.33 -1.99
CA VAL A 509 15.96 48.32 -1.01
C VAL A 509 14.47 48.05 -1.15
N ILE A 510 14.09 46.81 -1.47
CA ILE A 510 12.71 46.39 -1.63
C ILE A 510 12.09 46.10 -0.27
N VAL A 511 10.89 46.61 -0.03
CA VAL A 511 10.05 46.25 1.13
C VAL A 511 9.33 44.95 0.82
N GLU A 512 9.81 43.85 1.39
CA GLU A 512 9.24 42.52 1.20
C GLU A 512 7.96 42.35 2.02
N GLN A 513 8.01 42.75 3.30
CA GLN A 513 6.86 42.66 4.22
C GLN A 513 6.85 43.81 5.22
N LEU A 514 5.67 44.15 5.70
CA LEU A 514 5.45 45.15 6.74
C LEU A 514 5.10 44.48 8.07
N VAL A 515 5.80 44.86 9.13
CA VAL A 515 5.46 44.39 10.48
C VAL A 515 4.14 45.05 10.91
N PRO A 516 3.10 44.29 11.28
CA PRO A 516 1.83 44.86 11.71
C PRO A 516 1.99 45.82 12.88
N GLN A 517 1.23 46.92 12.87
CA GLN A 517 1.25 47.97 13.92
C GLN A 517 2.59 48.71 14.07
N SER A 518 3.51 48.57 13.11
CA SER A 518 4.74 49.35 13.06
C SER A 518 4.53 50.72 12.40
N PRO A 519 5.40 51.71 12.67
CA PRO A 519 5.33 53.00 12.00
C PRO A 519 5.42 52.92 10.47
N ALA A 520 6.17 51.95 9.92
CA ALA A 520 6.26 51.74 8.48
C ALA A 520 4.94 51.24 7.86
N ALA A 521 4.17 50.41 8.58
CA ALA A 521 2.91 49.86 8.08
C ALA A 521 1.83 50.93 7.83
N GLU A 522 1.97 52.13 8.41
CA GLU A 522 1.05 53.24 8.18
C GLU A 522 1.31 53.98 6.86
N VAL A 523 2.52 53.85 6.29
CA VAL A 523 2.98 54.74 5.20
C VAL A 523 3.62 54.01 4.01
N LEU A 524 4.25 52.86 4.22
CA LEU A 524 4.86 52.02 3.19
C LEU A 524 3.90 50.91 2.72
N GLN A 525 4.18 50.36 1.55
CA GLN A 525 3.49 49.21 0.94
C GLN A 525 4.53 48.15 0.58
N GLU A 526 4.11 46.88 0.54
CA GLU A 526 4.93 45.81 -0.01
C GLU A 526 5.29 46.13 -1.47
N SER A 527 6.49 45.73 -1.90
CA SER A 527 7.11 46.07 -3.18
C SER A 527 7.52 47.54 -3.36
N ASP A 528 7.38 48.40 -2.34
CA ASP A 528 8.03 49.72 -2.38
C ASP A 528 9.55 49.55 -2.43
N VAL A 529 10.24 50.36 -3.24
CA VAL A 529 11.70 50.37 -3.28
C VAL A 529 12.26 51.65 -2.68
N ILE A 530 12.96 51.55 -1.56
CA ILE A 530 13.62 52.65 -0.89
C ILE A 530 14.95 52.93 -1.58
N VAL A 531 15.10 54.13 -2.15
CA VAL A 531 16.29 54.55 -2.90
C VAL A 531 17.09 55.65 -2.19
N ALA A 532 16.54 56.22 -1.11
CA ALA A 532 17.28 57.10 -0.19
C ALA A 532 16.62 57.27 1.18
N ILE A 533 17.44 57.69 2.15
CA ILE A 533 17.05 58.08 3.50
C ILE A 533 17.74 59.39 3.90
N ASP A 534 16.98 60.40 4.32
CA ASP A 534 17.48 61.73 4.70
C ASP A 534 18.49 62.28 3.66
N ASP A 535 18.08 62.30 2.39
CA ASP A 535 18.87 62.70 1.21
C ASP A 535 20.13 61.87 0.89
N ARG A 536 20.44 60.84 1.69
CA ARG A 536 21.52 59.90 1.38
C ARG A 536 21.01 58.77 0.49
N PRO A 537 21.66 58.48 -0.66
CA PRO A 537 21.32 57.33 -1.47
C PRO A 537 21.38 56.04 -0.66
N VAL A 538 20.39 55.18 -0.87
CA VAL A 538 20.32 53.82 -0.32
C VAL A 538 20.46 52.88 -1.50
N ARG A 539 21.55 52.12 -1.53
CA ARG A 539 21.84 51.16 -2.60
C ARG A 539 21.68 49.72 -2.12
N LEU A 540 22.07 49.48 -0.87
CA LEU A 540 22.01 48.20 -0.19
C LEU A 540 21.09 48.26 1.03
N ASP A 541 20.58 47.12 1.45
CA ASP A 541 19.79 46.95 2.67
C ASP A 541 20.58 47.35 3.93
N THR A 542 21.89 47.08 3.94
CA THR A 542 22.82 47.51 5.00
C THR A 542 22.89 49.03 5.16
N ASP A 543 22.88 49.79 4.06
CA ASP A 543 22.85 51.27 4.09
C ASP A 543 21.64 51.77 4.89
N LEU A 544 20.47 51.18 4.61
CA LEU A 544 19.21 51.55 5.24
C LEU A 544 19.18 51.15 6.72
N GLN A 545 19.60 49.93 7.04
CA GLN A 545 19.64 49.45 8.42
C GLN A 545 20.59 50.29 9.27
N GLN A 546 21.78 50.59 8.76
CA GLN A 546 22.77 51.42 9.47
C GLN A 546 22.25 52.84 9.68
N ALA A 547 21.64 53.45 8.65
CA ALA A 547 21.09 54.80 8.76
C ALA A 547 19.97 54.90 9.81
N ILE A 548 19.11 53.89 9.91
CA ILE A 548 18.01 53.85 10.90
C ILE A 548 18.57 53.61 12.30
N ARG A 549 19.50 52.66 12.48
CA ARG A 549 20.10 52.32 13.78
C ARG A 549 20.99 53.41 14.34
N ALA A 550 21.54 54.28 13.50
CA ALA A 550 22.36 55.42 13.91
C ALA A 550 21.59 56.47 14.73
N ARG A 551 20.25 56.41 14.78
CA ARG A 551 19.40 57.36 15.51
C ARG A 551 18.48 56.62 16.50
N PRO A 552 18.12 57.25 17.64
CA PRO A 552 17.28 56.61 18.65
C PRO A 552 15.85 56.37 18.15
N ALA A 553 15.13 55.48 18.82
CA ALA A 553 13.70 55.25 18.60
C ALA A 553 12.90 56.56 18.75
N GLY A 554 11.94 56.80 17.86
CA GLY A 554 11.14 58.01 17.77
C GLY A 554 11.69 59.07 16.79
N ALA A 555 12.87 58.84 16.19
CA ALA A 555 13.43 59.72 15.17
C ALA A 555 12.61 59.64 13.87
N SER A 556 12.41 60.79 13.21
CA SER A 556 11.77 60.88 11.89
C SER A 556 12.83 60.81 10.80
N PHE A 557 12.52 60.07 9.74
CA PHE A 557 13.34 59.88 8.55
C PHE A 557 12.52 60.21 7.31
N GLU A 558 13.13 60.92 6.37
CA GLU A 558 12.57 61.08 5.03
C GLU A 558 13.06 59.95 4.13
N LEU A 559 12.15 59.05 3.74
CA LEU A 559 12.43 58.00 2.77
C LEU A 559 12.00 58.44 1.38
N ARG A 560 12.91 58.33 0.41
CA ARG A 560 12.54 58.41 -1.00
C ARG A 560 12.29 57.01 -1.52
N ILE A 561 11.07 56.76 -1.96
CA ILE A 561 10.63 55.45 -2.43
C ILE A 561 10.18 55.50 -3.89
N GLU A 562 10.29 54.38 -4.57
CA GLU A 562 9.69 54.11 -5.87
C GLU A 562 8.53 53.12 -5.66
N ARG A 563 7.34 53.52 -6.11
CA ARG A 563 6.12 52.71 -6.06
C ARG A 563 5.55 52.61 -7.47
N GLY A 564 5.81 51.49 -8.15
CA GLY A 564 5.60 51.38 -9.59
C GLY A 564 6.51 52.36 -10.34
N GLU A 565 5.96 53.15 -11.26
CA GLU A 565 6.72 54.17 -12.02
C GLU A 565 6.87 55.52 -11.29
N LEU A 566 6.33 55.67 -10.07
CA LEU A 566 6.29 56.95 -9.35
C LEU A 566 7.29 56.99 -8.19
N THR A 567 8.14 58.01 -8.16
CA THR A 567 9.01 58.32 -7.01
C THR A 567 8.30 59.26 -6.04
N ARG A 568 8.35 58.97 -4.73
CA ARG A 568 7.71 59.77 -3.66
C ARG A 568 8.62 59.88 -2.44
N SER A 569 8.56 61.02 -1.74
CA SER A 569 9.13 61.18 -0.40
C SER A 569 8.07 60.90 0.66
N ILE A 570 8.39 60.06 1.64
CA ILE A 570 7.53 59.67 2.75
C ILE A 570 8.28 59.84 4.06
N GLN A 571 7.60 60.38 5.07
CA GLN A 571 8.14 60.47 6.42
C GLN A 571 7.75 59.24 7.23
N VAL A 572 8.73 58.60 7.86
CA VAL A 572 8.53 57.45 8.75
C VAL A 572 9.29 57.66 10.06
N ARG A 573 8.78 57.10 11.16
CA ARG A 573 9.44 57.18 12.46
C ARG A 573 10.05 55.84 12.85
N SER A 574 11.21 55.83 13.47
CA SER A 574 11.70 54.61 14.14
C SER A 574 10.90 54.34 15.42
N ALA A 575 10.81 53.07 15.78
CA ALA A 575 10.27 52.58 17.04
C ALA A 575 11.19 51.48 17.59
N ARG A 576 10.96 51.08 18.85
CA ARG A 576 11.54 49.84 19.39
C ARG A 576 10.67 48.68 18.92
N LEU A 577 11.29 47.72 18.25
CA LEU A 577 10.63 46.57 17.68
C LEU A 577 11.18 45.27 18.30
N PRO A 578 10.37 44.21 18.37
CA PRO A 578 10.84 42.89 18.78
C PRO A 578 11.89 42.37 17.78
N GLY A 579 13.07 41.97 18.23
CA GLY A 579 14.15 41.44 17.38
C GLY A 579 14.87 40.27 18.06
N GLY A 580 14.24 39.09 18.06
CA GLY A 580 14.83 37.90 18.71
C GLY A 580 15.05 38.09 20.21
N ALA A 581 16.29 37.94 20.68
CA ALA A 581 16.67 38.04 22.09
C ALA A 581 16.72 39.48 22.64
N GLU A 582 16.70 40.51 21.78
CA GLU A 582 16.79 41.92 22.18
C GLU A 582 15.78 42.82 21.45
N THR A 583 15.52 44.02 21.97
CA THR A 583 14.71 45.04 21.29
C THR A 583 15.58 45.86 20.35
N ILE A 584 15.25 45.87 19.05
CA ILE A 584 15.99 46.62 18.04
C ILE A 584 15.30 47.95 17.71
N THR A 585 16.08 48.97 17.38
CA THR A 585 15.53 50.24 16.85
C THR A 585 15.35 50.10 15.35
N GLY A 586 14.13 50.25 14.86
CA GLY A 586 13.80 50.07 13.44
C GLY A 586 12.48 50.73 13.04
N ILE A 587 12.08 50.63 11.77
CA ILE A 587 10.81 51.20 11.27
C ILE A 587 9.72 50.14 11.05
N GLY A 588 10.08 48.84 11.03
CA GLY A 588 9.13 47.72 11.00
C GLY A 588 8.89 47.15 9.62
N ILE A 589 9.97 46.88 8.89
CA ILE A 589 9.96 46.32 7.54
C ILE A 589 10.90 45.12 7.46
N LEU A 590 10.53 44.12 6.66
CA LEU A 590 11.44 43.11 6.10
C LEU A 590 11.86 43.59 4.71
N ILE A 591 13.13 43.41 4.39
CA ILE A 591 13.75 44.03 3.21
C ILE A 591 14.70 43.11 2.47
N SER A 592 14.92 43.41 1.19
CA SER A 592 15.96 42.83 0.33
C SER A 592 16.60 43.91 -0.53
N THR A 593 17.81 43.68 -1.05
CA THR A 593 18.48 44.62 -1.96
C THR A 593 17.99 44.42 -3.40
N ARG A 594 17.57 45.50 -4.07
CA ARG A 594 17.17 45.51 -5.49
C ARG A 594 18.39 45.49 -6.39
N ASP A 595 18.34 44.68 -7.44
CA ASP A 595 19.43 44.48 -8.41
C ASP A 595 20.76 44.20 -7.71
N PHE A 596 20.70 43.38 -6.66
CA PHE A 596 21.86 42.99 -5.90
C PHE A 596 22.83 42.23 -6.80
N ASP A 597 24.02 42.79 -6.98
CA ASP A 597 25.07 42.20 -7.79
C ASP A 597 26.40 42.25 -7.03
N VAL A 598 27.18 41.18 -7.19
CA VAL A 598 28.46 40.98 -6.52
C VAL A 598 29.49 40.77 -7.62
N GLU A 599 30.28 41.81 -7.89
CA GLU A 599 31.40 41.71 -8.81
C GLU A 599 32.60 41.12 -8.05
N LEU A 600 32.84 39.84 -8.28
CA LEU A 600 34.02 39.13 -7.79
C LEU A 600 35.21 39.42 -8.73
N PRO A 601 36.45 39.50 -8.20
CA PRO A 601 37.66 39.69 -9.00
C PRO A 601 38.07 38.41 -9.78
N PHE A 602 37.24 37.38 -9.77
CA PHE A 602 37.40 36.10 -10.45
C PHE A 602 36.04 35.60 -10.94
N GLU A 603 36.06 34.70 -11.91
CA GLU A 603 34.87 33.97 -12.34
C GLU A 603 34.71 32.72 -11.46
N ILE A 604 33.49 32.46 -11.01
CA ILE A 604 33.16 31.27 -10.20
C ILE A 604 31.92 30.59 -10.77
N GLU A 605 32.06 29.29 -11.03
CA GLU A 605 30.96 28.43 -11.44
C GLU A 605 30.66 27.42 -10.33
N PHE A 606 29.37 27.18 -10.10
CA PHE A 606 28.90 26.19 -9.14
C PHE A 606 28.10 25.09 -9.84
N ALA A 607 28.32 23.83 -9.46
CA ALA A 607 27.52 22.72 -9.92
C ALA A 607 26.02 22.90 -9.56
N GLU A 608 25.13 22.45 -10.46
CA GLU A 608 23.70 22.47 -10.19
C GLU A 608 23.32 21.37 -9.18
N ARG A 609 22.77 21.78 -8.03
CA ARG A 609 22.29 20.86 -6.98
C ARG A 609 20.80 21.09 -6.69
N ARG A 610 20.07 20.01 -6.40
CA ARG A 610 18.64 20.09 -6.00
C ARG A 610 18.49 20.29 -4.50
N ILE A 611 19.12 21.35 -3.98
CA ILE A 611 19.16 21.70 -2.55
C ILE A 611 18.59 23.11 -2.40
N GLY A 612 18.01 23.40 -1.24
CA GLY A 612 17.48 24.72 -0.92
C GLY A 612 17.83 25.15 0.50
N GLY A 613 17.69 26.44 0.78
CA GLY A 613 17.94 27.05 2.08
C GLY A 613 19.35 27.66 2.21
N PRO A 614 19.56 28.58 3.17
CA PRO A 614 20.77 29.38 3.27
C PRO A 614 21.94 28.68 4.01
N SER A 615 21.72 27.48 4.56
CA SER A 615 22.63 26.86 5.53
C SER A 615 23.94 26.29 4.96
N ALA A 616 24.16 26.47 3.66
CA ALA A 616 25.37 26.03 2.96
C ALA A 616 26.46 27.10 2.90
N GLY A 617 26.15 28.34 3.27
CA GLY A 617 27.05 29.49 3.15
C GLY A 617 28.43 29.24 3.75
N LEU A 618 28.50 28.77 5.00
CA LEU A 618 29.79 28.51 5.66
C LEU A 618 30.63 27.43 4.95
N ALA A 619 30.00 26.33 4.51
CA ALA A 619 30.72 25.25 3.83
C ALA A 619 31.33 25.71 2.50
N TYR A 620 30.55 26.42 1.68
CA TYR A 620 31.07 27.00 0.44
C TYR A 620 32.12 28.08 0.71
N ALA A 621 31.97 28.89 1.77
CA ALA A 621 32.91 29.95 2.07
C ALA A 621 34.27 29.41 2.48
N LEU A 622 34.29 28.36 3.31
CA LEU A 622 35.51 27.65 3.69
C LEU A 622 36.20 27.02 2.48
N ALA A 623 35.44 26.31 1.63
CA ALA A 623 35.98 25.69 0.43
C ALA A 623 36.57 26.74 -0.53
N ILE A 624 35.91 27.88 -0.73
CA ILE A 624 36.40 28.95 -1.61
C ILE A 624 37.61 29.64 -0.98
N ALA A 625 37.61 29.89 0.34
CA ALA A 625 38.75 30.51 1.02
C ALA A 625 40.01 29.64 0.92
N ASP A 626 39.89 28.34 1.18
CA ASP A 626 40.97 27.35 1.04
C ASP A 626 41.48 27.29 -0.41
N MET A 627 40.58 27.40 -1.40
CA MET A 627 40.98 27.45 -2.81
C MET A 627 41.70 28.72 -3.22
N LEU A 628 41.47 29.85 -2.55
CA LEU A 628 42.03 31.17 -2.91
C LEU A 628 43.36 31.47 -2.22
N GLU A 629 43.64 30.82 -1.09
CA GLU A 629 44.84 31.06 -0.29
C GLU A 629 45.90 29.95 -0.46
N PRO A 630 47.21 30.25 -0.30
CA PRO A 630 48.24 29.23 -0.36
C PRO A 630 48.23 28.36 0.91
N GLY A 631 47.85 27.08 0.78
CA GLY A 631 47.82 26.13 1.89
C GLY A 631 46.77 25.04 1.66
N ASP A 632 46.61 24.15 2.64
CA ASP A 632 45.45 23.26 2.74
C ASP A 632 44.92 23.37 4.17
N PHE A 633 43.81 24.09 4.36
CA PHE A 633 43.22 24.27 5.69
C PHE A 633 42.64 22.97 6.23
N THR A 634 42.23 22.06 5.35
CA THR A 634 41.68 20.77 5.76
C THR A 634 42.74 19.85 6.39
N GLU A 635 44.02 20.00 6.02
CA GLU A 635 45.10 19.05 6.31
C GLU A 635 44.73 17.60 5.95
N GLY A 636 44.00 17.42 4.85
CA GLY A 636 43.48 16.12 4.39
C GLY A 636 42.29 15.55 5.19
N ARG A 637 41.66 16.33 6.09
CA ARG A 637 40.47 15.91 6.86
C ARG A 637 39.17 16.09 6.09
N GLU A 638 38.16 15.32 6.49
CA GLU A 638 36.78 15.46 6.02
C GLU A 638 36.04 16.45 6.95
N VAL A 639 35.89 17.72 6.51
CA VAL A 639 35.36 18.80 7.34
C VAL A 639 33.90 19.09 7.02
N GLY A 640 33.00 18.74 7.92
CA GLY A 640 31.60 19.17 7.86
C GLY A 640 31.43 20.63 8.27
N ALA A 641 30.59 21.38 7.56
CA ALA A 641 30.26 22.74 7.96
C ALA A 641 28.79 23.10 7.65
N THR A 642 28.16 23.87 8.55
CA THR A 642 26.85 24.45 8.30
C THR A 642 26.71 25.81 8.96
N GLY A 643 25.97 26.70 8.32
CA GLY A 643 25.80 28.07 8.78
C GLY A 643 25.37 28.95 7.62
N THR A 644 24.52 29.94 7.89
CA THR A 644 24.37 31.04 6.93
C THR A 644 25.64 31.89 6.98
N ILE A 645 26.00 32.52 5.87
CA ILE A 645 27.11 33.47 5.85
C ILE A 645 26.65 34.78 5.21
N ASP A 646 27.05 35.90 5.79
CA ASP A 646 26.88 37.21 5.17
C ASP A 646 28.12 37.64 4.38
N LEU A 647 28.05 38.79 3.73
CA LEU A 647 29.11 39.33 2.87
C LEU A 647 30.36 39.78 3.65
N ASP A 648 30.24 39.97 4.96
CA ASP A 648 31.33 40.34 5.85
C ASP A 648 31.93 39.09 6.53
N GLY A 649 31.41 37.90 6.20
CA GLY A 649 31.88 36.63 6.71
C GLY A 649 31.27 36.23 8.06
N ALA A 650 30.26 36.92 8.58
CA ALA A 650 29.61 36.53 9.82
C ALA A 650 28.74 35.28 9.63
N VAL A 651 28.82 34.35 10.58
CA VAL A 651 28.11 33.07 10.57
C VAL A 651 26.82 33.18 11.37
N GLY A 652 25.71 32.78 10.77
CA GLY A 652 24.38 32.79 11.38
C GLY A 652 23.79 31.40 11.61
N SER A 653 22.77 31.37 12.47
CA SER A 653 22.08 30.15 12.95
C SER A 653 21.35 29.37 11.86
N VAL A 654 21.23 28.05 12.02
CA VAL A 654 20.60 27.11 11.09
C VAL A 654 19.83 26.00 11.80
N GLY A 655 18.71 25.57 11.23
CA GLY A 655 17.91 24.46 11.79
C GLY A 655 18.47 23.06 11.51
N GLY A 656 18.00 22.09 12.32
CA GLY A 656 18.17 20.65 12.09
C GLY A 656 19.57 20.09 12.36
N LEU A 657 20.32 20.72 13.27
CA LEU A 657 21.70 20.35 13.58
C LEU A 657 21.90 18.89 14.03
N PRO A 658 21.05 18.29 14.88
CA PRO A 658 21.21 16.88 15.25
C PRO A 658 21.15 15.93 14.04
N ALA A 659 20.22 16.17 13.10
CA ALA A 659 20.08 15.36 11.89
C ALA A 659 21.26 15.55 10.92
N LYS A 660 21.85 16.76 10.89
CA LYS A 660 23.06 17.08 10.11
C LYS A 660 24.30 16.41 10.68
N ALA A 661 24.47 16.45 12.00
CA ALA A 661 25.57 15.78 12.69
C ALA A 661 25.53 14.26 12.46
N GLU A 662 24.36 13.63 12.55
CA GLU A 662 24.18 12.20 12.24
C GLU A 662 24.52 11.88 10.77
N ALA A 663 24.17 12.76 9.83
CA ALA A 663 24.52 12.59 8.42
C ALA A 663 26.04 12.68 8.17
N LEU A 664 26.73 13.60 8.85
CA LEU A 664 28.19 13.74 8.80
C LEU A 664 28.91 12.55 9.45
N GLU A 665 28.42 12.07 10.58
CA GLU A 665 28.97 10.89 11.26
C GLU A 665 28.89 9.64 10.37
N ARG A 666 27.76 9.44 9.68
CA ARG A 666 27.62 8.35 8.69
C ARG A 666 28.52 8.51 7.47
N ALA A 667 28.87 9.75 7.12
CA ALA A 667 29.79 10.04 6.03
C ALA A 667 31.26 9.92 6.45
N GLY A 668 31.54 9.75 7.75
CA GLY A 668 32.90 9.62 8.27
C GLY A 668 33.64 10.94 8.41
N ALA A 669 32.93 12.05 8.61
CA ALA A 669 33.55 13.36 8.83
C ALA A 669 34.37 13.39 10.13
N ASP A 670 35.49 14.11 10.12
CA ASP A 670 36.38 14.25 11.28
C ASP A 670 35.94 15.39 12.22
N LEU A 671 35.37 16.44 11.63
CA LEU A 671 35.06 17.71 12.29
C LEU A 671 33.72 18.27 11.79
N PHE A 672 32.98 18.96 12.65
CA PHE A 672 31.79 19.71 12.29
C PHE A 672 31.80 21.13 12.85
N LEU A 673 31.84 22.10 11.93
CA LEU A 673 31.74 23.51 12.23
C LEU A 673 30.28 23.95 12.20
N VAL A 674 29.82 24.51 13.31
CA VAL A 674 28.44 24.97 13.52
C VAL A 674 28.43 26.41 14.04
N PRO A 675 27.31 27.16 13.90
CA PRO A 675 27.20 28.50 14.46
C PRO A 675 27.41 28.49 15.98
N GLU A 676 28.23 29.42 16.51
CA GLU A 676 28.58 29.47 17.93
C GLU A 676 27.36 29.53 18.86
N SER A 677 26.29 30.21 18.42
CA SER A 677 25.03 30.35 19.15
C SER A 677 24.25 29.04 19.32
N GLU A 678 24.60 27.97 18.60
CA GLU A 678 23.86 26.70 18.55
C GLU A 678 24.67 25.49 19.03
N VAL A 679 25.89 25.71 19.53
CA VAL A 679 26.78 24.65 20.05
C VAL A 679 26.21 23.99 21.31
N THR A 680 25.52 24.75 22.16
CA THR A 680 24.96 24.26 23.42
C THR A 680 23.86 23.22 23.17
N GLY A 681 24.16 21.94 23.45
CA GLY A 681 23.21 20.83 23.33
C GLY A 681 23.64 19.68 22.41
N MET A 682 24.88 19.70 21.87
CA MET A 682 25.40 18.67 20.96
C MET A 682 26.37 17.66 21.60
N ASP A 683 26.29 17.42 22.91
CA ASP A 683 27.28 16.65 23.67
C ASP A 683 27.26 15.12 23.43
N GLU A 684 26.35 14.58 22.62
CA GLU A 684 26.14 13.13 22.44
C GLU A 684 26.67 12.55 21.11
N THR A 685 27.41 13.30 20.29
CA THR A 685 27.95 12.81 19.00
C THR A 685 29.41 12.35 19.12
N SER A 686 29.84 11.40 18.27
CA SER A 686 31.25 11.00 18.18
C SER A 686 32.12 11.98 17.39
N LEU A 687 31.48 12.99 16.80
CA LEU A 687 32.04 13.99 15.91
C LEU A 687 32.65 15.15 16.72
N GLN A 688 33.83 15.64 16.35
CA GLN A 688 34.35 16.86 16.98
C GLN A 688 33.52 18.05 16.51
N ILE A 689 32.82 18.74 17.42
CA ILE A 689 32.00 19.91 17.08
C ILE A 689 32.69 21.19 17.56
N ARG A 690 32.84 22.19 16.69
CA ARG A 690 33.38 23.51 17.03
C ARG A 690 32.41 24.62 16.62
N GLY A 691 32.21 25.57 17.53
CA GLY A 691 31.40 26.76 17.28
C GLY A 691 32.18 27.86 16.59
N VAL A 692 31.60 28.47 15.56
CA VAL A 692 32.20 29.60 14.84
C VAL A 692 31.20 30.74 14.68
N SER A 693 31.68 31.98 14.81
CA SER A 693 30.89 33.21 14.67
C SER A 693 31.15 33.94 13.35
N ASN A 694 32.26 33.65 12.68
CA ASN A 694 32.64 34.22 11.38
C ASN A 694 33.61 33.29 10.62
N LEU A 695 33.86 33.59 9.34
CA LEU A 695 34.71 32.82 8.44
C LEU A 695 36.17 32.77 8.91
N ASP A 696 36.74 33.89 9.33
CA ASP A 696 38.15 33.95 9.76
C ASP A 696 38.38 33.05 10.98
N GLN A 697 37.46 33.07 11.94
CA GLN A 697 37.47 32.16 13.10
C GLN A 697 37.32 30.69 12.67
N ALA A 698 36.52 30.42 11.64
CA ALA A 698 36.36 29.08 11.11
C ALA A 698 37.66 28.56 10.48
N VAL A 699 38.35 29.37 9.68
CA VAL A 699 39.67 29.06 9.10
C VAL A 699 40.74 28.89 10.19
N GLU A 700 40.79 29.77 11.19
CA GLU A 700 41.70 29.64 12.34
C GLU A 700 41.44 28.33 13.09
N SER A 701 40.17 27.95 13.25
CA SER A 701 39.79 26.71 13.93
C SER A 701 40.16 25.44 13.16
N LEU A 702 40.49 25.52 11.87
CA LEU A 702 40.98 24.39 11.10
C LEU A 702 42.50 24.27 11.19
N THR A 703 43.20 25.39 11.28
CA THR A 703 44.67 25.47 11.31
C THR A 703 45.28 25.36 12.71
N THR A 704 44.47 25.19 13.76
CA THR A 704 44.85 24.94 15.16
C THR A 704 44.28 23.65 15.74
#